data_AF-A0A1F9AD47-F1
#
_entry.id   AF-A0A1F9AD47-F1
#
_cell.length_a   1.000
_cell.length_b   1.000
_cell.length_c   1.000
_cell.angle_alpha   90.00
_cell.angle_beta   90.00
_cell.angle_gamma   90.00
#
_symmetry.space_group_name_H-M   'P 1'
#
loop_
_entity.id
_entity.type
_entity.pdbx_description
1 polymer ?
#
loop_
_entity_poly.entity_id
_entity_poly.type
_entity_poly.pdbx_seq_one_letter_code
_entity_poly.pdbx_strand_id
1 'polypeptide(L)'
;MVLILFLAAILTILFTPYLHNYFVADSFWHLSFGRFSLAPEEVWWRPCYGRVFWRPLAWSADAGIYDLAGLEPFGNHLADAVLHGLNALLVAGLAWILGRPLERERFWRYAGAYLAGLLFALHPIGVLTASWLCCRSALFGTFFVLLSLIFFLQFRGRVWAIALSGLFALAAMLSKETMIAQPALILAAAWLFPAEGLRGLRRLARAVRETLPFAAVPAVYLGWRLSVLGQIGGYEPIRFQLSFFLPRLAYHLPRILMRVPRDLLFHHLEPASPNFRMLAAFFLLLLLVTGWRLLQRERPLLTFCLVWLVIALAPLWNVSQMLAQREERLLYFALVGWLLLAPAGLAALSRPTWRALALCLWILVFYAYSLADLPALKQWQQVGRANQALAVAIRQKVTEIKPAPAGGRFYLLGLSGDQYYLDPMVKLGLPLEYLGNRFMLGDHPSLVWEFLPALPEPAGSAPGPEAAALPHEEVYDTESHNRLLGVTPPDLVLAVQKDPQARVWEWKGDLVLDISQDIRALSYRISSMQNNYSVRRLLLPTWSFFREPLPWSWTLSPDCRADKSDRSNEALALVSLGQDPYLLSPEVRFHAPGAAAVLIELKVAPRDYLPPDQAEAVLMWSTEEDSGFRTPREIRFPIQADGEFHTYRLDLESNIAWVRSDLVRQVRLDPVSFPTRFWLRRVVFLSKDEAKPVAKKEAGEEEK
;
A
#
# COMPACT_ATOMS: atom_id res chain seq x y z
N MET A 1 -3.84 -38.61 20.66
CA MET A 1 -5.30 -38.46 20.44
C MET A 1 -5.87 -37.31 21.26
N VAL A 2 -5.93 -37.38 22.60
CA VAL A 2 -6.48 -36.30 23.47
C VAL A 2 -5.94 -34.90 23.16
N LEU A 3 -4.64 -34.76 22.93
CA LEU A 3 -4.06 -33.46 22.61
C LEU A 3 -4.31 -33.00 21.17
N ILE A 4 -4.38 -33.91 20.20
CA ILE A 4 -4.77 -33.56 18.83
C ILE A 4 -6.20 -33.02 18.84
N LEU A 5 -7.07 -33.65 19.63
CA LEU A 5 -8.44 -33.17 19.87
C LEU A 5 -8.45 -31.83 20.61
N PHE A 6 -7.54 -31.61 21.56
CA PHE A 6 -7.39 -30.34 22.27
C PHE A 6 -6.88 -29.20 21.37
N LEU A 7 -5.85 -29.45 20.56
CA LEU A 7 -5.35 -28.53 19.54
C LEU A 7 -6.44 -28.22 18.52
N ALA A 8 -7.16 -29.25 18.04
CA ALA A 8 -8.29 -29.06 17.15
C ALA A 8 -9.37 -28.20 17.81
N ALA A 9 -9.74 -28.46 19.07
CA ALA A 9 -10.73 -27.66 19.80
C ALA A 9 -10.30 -26.20 19.98
N ILE A 10 -9.03 -25.96 20.33
CA ILE A 10 -8.46 -24.62 20.46
C ILE A 10 -8.43 -23.89 19.12
N LEU A 11 -7.97 -24.56 18.06
CA LEU A 11 -7.98 -24.00 16.72
C LEU A 11 -9.41 -23.68 16.30
N THR A 12 -10.37 -24.55 16.55
CA THR A 12 -11.79 -24.26 16.30
C THR A 12 -12.22 -23.02 17.06
N ILE A 13 -11.96 -22.90 18.37
CA ILE A 13 -12.38 -21.74 19.18
C ILE A 13 -11.75 -20.45 18.67
N LEU A 14 -10.44 -20.45 18.38
CA LEU A 14 -9.72 -19.26 17.93
C LEU A 14 -10.08 -18.83 16.51
N PHE A 15 -10.30 -19.79 15.61
CA PHE A 15 -10.61 -19.51 14.22
C PHE A 15 -12.10 -19.32 13.96
N THR A 16 -13.01 -19.77 14.84
CA THR A 16 -14.47 -19.57 14.67
C THR A 16 -14.85 -18.12 14.35
N PRO A 17 -14.32 -17.09 15.02
CA PRO A 17 -14.60 -15.70 14.68
C PRO A 17 -14.11 -15.27 13.27
N TYR A 18 -13.26 -16.06 12.63
CA TYR A 18 -12.66 -15.76 11.33
C TYR A 18 -13.25 -16.53 10.18
N LEU A 19 -13.77 -17.74 10.43
CA LEU A 19 -14.24 -18.60 9.34
C LEU A 19 -15.29 -17.87 8.48
N HIS A 20 -16.15 -17.05 9.08
CA HIS A 20 -17.18 -16.32 8.33
C HIS A 20 -16.77 -14.91 7.87
N ASN A 21 -15.52 -14.50 8.10
CA ASN A 21 -15.09 -13.15 7.74
C ASN A 21 -14.87 -13.03 6.24
N TYR A 22 -15.55 -12.07 5.61
CA TYR A 22 -15.30 -11.77 4.22
C TYR A 22 -13.86 -11.28 3.99
N PHE A 23 -13.41 -11.42 2.75
CA PHE A 23 -12.01 -11.25 2.37
C PHE A 23 -11.52 -9.80 2.45
N VAL A 24 -10.21 -9.66 2.64
CA VAL A 24 -9.55 -8.35 2.79
C VAL A 24 -8.30 -8.27 1.92
N ALA A 25 -7.98 -7.06 1.45
CA ALA A 25 -6.72 -6.74 0.80
C ALA A 25 -6.35 -7.70 -0.34
N ASP A 26 -5.11 -8.20 -0.36
CA ASP A 26 -4.58 -9.11 -1.37
C ASP A 26 -5.31 -10.45 -1.50
N SER A 27 -6.23 -10.78 -0.59
CA SER A 27 -7.01 -12.03 -0.65
C SER A 27 -7.78 -12.16 -1.97
N PHE A 28 -8.27 -11.05 -2.51
CA PHE A 28 -9.01 -11.06 -3.79
C PHE A 28 -8.13 -11.44 -4.97
N TRP A 29 -6.85 -11.07 -4.96
CA TRP A 29 -5.94 -11.52 -6.00
C TRP A 29 -5.73 -13.04 -5.95
N HIS A 30 -5.54 -13.61 -4.77
CA HIS A 30 -5.42 -15.07 -4.58
C HIS A 30 -6.66 -15.83 -5.05
N LEU A 31 -7.85 -15.36 -4.66
CA LEU A 31 -9.11 -15.93 -5.13
C LEU A 31 -9.29 -15.75 -6.64
N SER A 32 -8.83 -14.64 -7.21
CA SER A 32 -8.92 -14.38 -8.65
C SER A 32 -8.07 -15.36 -9.45
N PHE A 33 -6.93 -15.81 -8.91
CA PHE A 33 -6.20 -16.93 -9.49
C PHE A 33 -7.06 -18.19 -9.44
N GLY A 34 -7.70 -18.52 -8.33
CA GLY A 34 -8.54 -19.71 -8.30
C GLY A 34 -9.68 -19.68 -9.32
N ARG A 35 -10.39 -18.56 -9.43
CA ARG A 35 -11.55 -18.40 -10.35
C ARG A 35 -11.18 -18.30 -11.83
N PHE A 36 -10.12 -17.55 -12.12
CA PHE A 36 -9.78 -17.12 -13.49
C PHE A 36 -8.51 -17.78 -14.02
N SER A 37 -7.89 -18.67 -13.25
CA SER A 37 -6.81 -19.48 -13.79
C SER A 37 -7.35 -20.35 -14.91
N LEU A 38 -6.63 -20.21 -16.02
CA LEU A 38 -6.65 -21.09 -17.16
C LEU A 38 -6.13 -22.47 -16.72
N ALA A 39 -6.24 -23.48 -17.58
CA ALA A 39 -5.98 -24.89 -17.27
C ALA A 39 -4.81 -25.12 -16.27
N PRO A 40 -4.87 -26.13 -15.36
CA PRO A 40 -3.89 -26.32 -14.29
C PRO A 40 -2.43 -26.22 -14.71
N GLU A 41 -2.10 -26.61 -15.94
CA GLU A 41 -0.79 -26.49 -16.57
C GLU A 41 -0.29 -25.04 -16.74
N GLU A 42 -1.17 -24.09 -17.01
CA GLU A 42 -0.79 -22.68 -17.24
C GLU A 42 -0.26 -22.01 -15.96
N VAL A 43 -0.75 -22.42 -14.78
CA VAL A 43 -0.29 -21.89 -13.48
C VAL A 43 1.21 -22.16 -13.26
N TRP A 44 1.74 -23.24 -13.85
CA TRP A 44 3.15 -23.62 -13.72
C TRP A 44 4.09 -22.81 -14.60
N TRP A 45 3.58 -22.17 -15.65
CA TRP A 45 4.38 -21.48 -16.66
C TRP A 45 4.10 -19.98 -16.77
N ARG A 46 3.20 -19.44 -15.94
CA ARG A 46 2.82 -18.03 -15.99
C ARG A 46 3.38 -17.20 -14.83
N PRO A 47 3.94 -16.00 -15.12
CA PRO A 47 4.23 -15.00 -14.11
C PRO A 47 2.94 -14.37 -13.57
N CYS A 48 2.97 -13.91 -12.32
CA CYS A 48 1.88 -13.13 -11.73
C CYS A 48 2.35 -11.76 -11.24
N TYR A 49 1.40 -10.83 -11.10
CA TYR A 49 1.64 -9.44 -10.69
C TYR A 49 2.73 -8.77 -11.54
N GLY A 50 2.62 -8.82 -12.88
CA GLY A 50 3.62 -8.18 -13.74
C GLY A 50 5.03 -8.77 -13.63
N ARG A 51 5.15 -10.10 -13.54
CA ARG A 51 6.44 -10.84 -13.38
C ARG A 51 7.15 -10.62 -12.05
N VAL A 52 6.41 -10.20 -11.03
CA VAL A 52 6.92 -10.06 -9.66
C VAL A 52 6.99 -11.42 -8.95
N PHE A 53 5.96 -12.25 -9.09
CA PHE A 53 5.89 -13.54 -8.40
C PHE A 53 5.72 -14.73 -9.33
N TRP A 54 6.19 -15.88 -8.88
CA TRP A 54 5.95 -17.22 -9.43
C TRP A 54 5.90 -18.21 -8.26
N ARG A 55 4.70 -18.73 -7.95
CA ARG A 55 4.41 -19.62 -6.82
C ARG A 55 3.43 -20.73 -7.24
N PRO A 56 3.80 -21.56 -8.23
CA PRO A 56 2.84 -22.41 -8.94
C PRO A 56 2.16 -23.44 -8.04
N LEU A 57 2.85 -23.94 -7.01
CA LEU A 57 2.26 -24.93 -6.10
C LEU A 57 1.21 -24.28 -5.18
N ALA A 58 1.50 -23.09 -4.64
CA ALA A 58 0.56 -22.37 -3.80
C ALA A 58 -0.68 -21.95 -4.60
N TRP A 59 -0.50 -21.50 -5.84
CA TRP A 59 -1.62 -21.10 -6.70
C TRP A 59 -2.44 -22.28 -7.21
N SER A 60 -1.82 -23.43 -7.48
CA SER A 60 -2.57 -24.66 -7.76
C SER A 60 -3.45 -25.05 -6.58
N ALA A 61 -2.95 -24.87 -5.34
CA ALA A 61 -3.74 -25.09 -4.14
C ALA A 61 -4.85 -24.03 -3.98
N ASP A 62 -4.58 -22.75 -4.29
CA ASP A 62 -5.60 -21.69 -4.31
C ASP A 62 -6.75 -22.05 -5.26
N ALA A 63 -6.44 -22.56 -6.46
CA ALA A 63 -7.43 -23.02 -7.43
C ALA A 63 -8.23 -24.22 -6.93
N GLY A 64 -7.57 -25.27 -6.42
CA GLY A 64 -8.28 -26.43 -5.87
C GLY A 64 -9.19 -26.09 -4.68
N ILE A 65 -8.77 -25.15 -3.81
CA ILE A 65 -9.62 -24.67 -2.71
C ILE A 65 -10.79 -23.85 -3.25
N TYR A 66 -10.56 -23.01 -4.26
CA TYR A 66 -11.62 -22.24 -4.91
C TYR A 66 -12.65 -23.13 -5.61
N ASP A 67 -12.24 -24.23 -6.24
CA ASP A 67 -13.19 -25.18 -6.85
C ASP A 67 -14.11 -25.84 -5.81
N LEU A 68 -13.63 -26.01 -4.58
CA LEU A 68 -14.38 -26.61 -3.48
C LEU A 68 -15.26 -25.61 -2.72
N ALA A 69 -14.74 -24.41 -2.46
CA ALA A 69 -15.38 -23.41 -1.58
C ALA A 69 -15.92 -22.18 -2.33
N GLY A 70 -15.49 -21.94 -3.56
CA GLY A 70 -15.79 -20.75 -4.33
C GLY A 70 -15.43 -19.46 -3.57
N LEU A 71 -16.37 -18.51 -3.56
CA LEU A 71 -16.30 -17.26 -2.78
C LEU A 71 -16.85 -17.39 -1.37
N GLU A 72 -17.16 -18.59 -0.91
CA GLU A 72 -17.64 -18.82 0.44
C GLU A 72 -16.46 -18.65 1.43
N PRO A 73 -16.53 -17.71 2.40
CA PRO A 73 -15.42 -17.44 3.31
C PRO A 73 -15.05 -18.64 4.21
N PHE A 74 -16.03 -19.38 4.70
CA PHE A 74 -15.81 -20.48 5.65
C PHE A 74 -14.89 -21.55 5.07
N GLY A 75 -15.16 -22.05 3.87
CA GLY A 75 -14.33 -23.08 3.23
C GLY A 75 -12.90 -22.59 2.97
N ASN A 76 -12.74 -21.34 2.55
CA ASN A 76 -11.43 -20.74 2.29
C ASN A 76 -10.58 -20.59 3.57
N HIS A 77 -11.17 -20.02 4.63
CA HIS A 77 -10.47 -19.83 5.90
C HIS A 77 -10.26 -21.15 6.65
N LEU A 78 -11.18 -22.12 6.51
CA LEU A 78 -11.02 -23.45 7.10
C LEU A 78 -9.79 -24.17 6.54
N ALA A 79 -9.56 -24.08 5.23
CA ALA A 79 -8.38 -24.68 4.60
C ALA A 79 -7.07 -24.14 5.20
N ASP A 80 -6.98 -22.82 5.40
CA ASP A 80 -5.80 -22.16 5.98
C ASP A 80 -5.64 -22.47 7.47
N ALA A 81 -6.74 -22.50 8.22
CA ALA A 81 -6.73 -22.89 9.64
C ALA A 81 -6.28 -24.35 9.84
N VAL A 82 -6.75 -25.27 8.99
CA VAL A 82 -6.31 -26.68 8.99
C VAL A 82 -4.82 -26.76 8.66
N LEU A 83 -4.35 -26.06 7.64
CA LEU A 83 -2.93 -26.05 7.26
C LEU A 83 -2.04 -25.47 8.36
N HIS A 84 -2.48 -24.41 9.03
CA HIS A 84 -1.81 -23.86 10.19
C HIS A 84 -1.75 -24.86 11.36
N GLY A 85 -2.84 -25.59 11.61
CA GLY A 85 -2.88 -26.67 12.60
C GLY A 85 -1.92 -27.82 12.27
N LEU A 86 -1.83 -28.22 10.99
CA LEU A 86 -0.84 -29.20 10.53
C LEU A 86 0.59 -28.70 10.76
N ASN A 87 0.88 -27.42 10.49
CA ASN A 87 2.18 -26.83 10.82
C ASN A 87 2.48 -26.91 12.31
N ALA A 88 1.52 -26.59 13.19
CA ALA A 88 1.69 -26.71 14.63
C ALA A 88 2.03 -28.15 15.07
N LEU A 89 1.38 -29.16 14.47
CA LEU A 89 1.70 -30.57 14.71
C LEU A 89 3.11 -30.93 14.23
N LEU A 90 3.53 -30.41 13.08
CA LEU A 90 4.89 -30.62 12.58
C LEU A 90 5.95 -29.90 13.44
N VAL A 91 5.66 -28.69 13.96
CA VAL A 91 6.53 -28.01 14.93
C VAL A 91 6.69 -28.88 16.19
N ALA A 92 5.59 -29.44 16.72
CA ALA A 92 5.68 -30.38 17.84
C ALA A 92 6.48 -31.64 17.50
N GLY A 93 6.31 -32.19 16.29
CA GLY A 93 7.09 -33.33 15.79
C GLY A 93 8.59 -33.04 15.70
N LEU A 94 8.97 -31.86 15.20
CA LEU A 94 10.36 -31.41 15.13
C LEU A 94 10.94 -31.17 16.53
N ALA A 95 10.19 -30.50 17.40
CA ALA A 95 10.56 -30.28 18.80
C ALA A 95 10.76 -31.60 19.56
N TRP A 96 9.95 -32.62 19.27
CA TRP A 96 10.11 -33.97 19.82
C TRP A 96 11.39 -34.65 19.35
N ILE A 97 11.75 -34.52 18.07
CA ILE A 97 12.98 -35.09 17.50
C ILE A 97 14.21 -34.41 18.10
N LEU A 98 14.23 -33.07 18.11
CA LEU A 98 15.34 -32.27 18.64
C LEU A 98 15.42 -32.30 20.16
N GLY A 99 14.30 -32.57 20.84
CA GLY A 99 14.19 -32.61 22.30
C GLY A 99 14.62 -33.93 22.95
N ARG A 100 14.92 -34.97 22.16
CA ARG A 100 15.40 -36.27 22.67
C ARG A 100 16.58 -36.20 23.65
N PRO A 101 17.64 -35.40 23.39
CA PRO A 101 18.75 -35.27 24.34
C PRO A 101 18.40 -34.45 25.60
N LEU A 102 17.41 -33.55 25.51
CA LEU A 102 17.09 -32.58 26.57
C LEU A 102 16.43 -33.21 27.79
N GLU A 103 15.60 -34.23 27.57
CA GLU A 103 14.70 -34.76 28.59
C GLU A 103 14.58 -36.28 28.50
N ARG A 104 14.94 -36.95 29.61
CA ARG A 104 14.89 -38.40 29.76
C ARG A 104 13.50 -38.86 30.13
N GLU A 105 12.77 -38.07 30.91
CA GLU A 105 11.40 -38.39 31.29
C GLU A 105 10.45 -38.22 30.11
N ARG A 106 9.90 -39.35 29.65
CA ARG A 106 9.04 -39.41 28.47
C ARG A 106 7.87 -38.42 28.54
N PHE A 107 7.26 -38.24 29.72
CA PHE A 107 6.16 -37.30 29.93
C PHE A 107 6.57 -35.85 29.64
N TRP A 108 7.64 -35.36 30.26
CA TRP A 108 8.09 -33.97 30.06
C TRP A 108 8.62 -33.71 28.65
N ARG A 109 9.19 -34.73 28.00
CA ARG A 109 9.56 -34.63 26.59
C ARG A 109 8.34 -34.41 25.70
N TYR A 110 7.26 -35.15 25.93
CA TYR A 110 6.00 -34.94 25.21
C TYR A 110 5.43 -33.56 25.54
N ALA A 111 5.34 -33.21 26.83
CA ALA A 111 4.81 -31.93 27.26
C ALA A 111 5.54 -30.74 26.63
N GLY A 112 6.88 -30.78 26.56
CA GLY A 112 7.67 -29.73 25.92
C GLY A 112 7.47 -29.65 24.40
N ALA A 113 7.48 -30.78 23.71
CA ALA A 113 7.23 -30.82 22.27
C ALA A 113 5.84 -30.28 21.92
N TYR A 114 4.84 -30.68 22.70
CA TYR A 114 3.46 -30.23 22.54
C TYR A 114 3.26 -28.78 22.91
N LEU A 115 3.97 -28.29 23.94
CA LEU A 115 4.00 -26.87 24.25
C LEU A 115 4.50 -26.07 23.04
N ALA A 116 5.60 -26.46 22.39
CA ALA A 116 6.11 -25.76 21.21
C ALA A 116 5.06 -25.64 20.09
N GLY A 117 4.36 -26.73 19.77
CA GLY A 117 3.29 -26.72 18.77
C GLY A 117 2.08 -25.89 19.20
N LEU A 118 1.67 -25.97 20.47
CA LEU A 118 0.56 -25.19 21.01
C LEU A 118 0.85 -23.69 20.99
N LEU A 119 2.05 -23.28 21.40
CA LEU A 119 2.45 -21.88 21.32
C LEU A 119 2.45 -21.39 19.88
N PHE A 120 2.89 -22.21 18.93
CA PHE A 120 2.90 -21.85 17.51
C PHE A 120 1.48 -21.67 16.96
N ALA A 121 0.56 -22.55 17.37
CA ALA A 121 -0.85 -22.47 17.03
C ALA A 121 -1.55 -21.24 17.61
N LEU A 122 -1.20 -20.88 18.85
CA LEU A 122 -1.82 -19.78 19.60
C LEU A 122 -1.18 -18.41 19.31
N HIS A 123 0.03 -18.40 18.75
CA HIS A 123 0.78 -17.17 18.57
C HIS A 123 0.02 -16.24 17.61
N PRO A 124 -0.17 -14.95 17.94
CA PRO A 124 -0.88 -14.00 17.10
C PRO A 124 -0.41 -13.90 15.66
N ILE A 125 0.92 -13.81 15.44
CA ILE A 125 1.51 -13.91 14.09
C ILE A 125 1.00 -15.14 13.33
N GLY A 126 0.87 -16.29 13.99
CA GLY A 126 0.34 -17.52 13.42
C GLY A 126 -1.13 -17.39 13.01
N VAL A 127 -1.96 -16.89 13.92
CA VAL A 127 -3.39 -16.66 13.69
C VAL A 127 -3.63 -15.63 12.58
N LEU A 128 -2.87 -14.53 12.58
CA LEU A 128 -2.90 -13.49 11.55
C LEU A 128 -2.52 -14.07 10.17
N THR A 129 -1.45 -14.87 10.13
CA THR A 129 -0.99 -15.52 8.89
C THR A 129 -2.04 -16.50 8.36
N ALA A 130 -2.72 -17.22 9.23
CA ALA A 130 -3.73 -18.19 8.84
C ALA A 130 -5.11 -17.58 8.52
N SER A 131 -5.40 -16.36 8.98
CA SER A 131 -6.64 -15.64 8.68
C SER A 131 -6.55 -14.76 7.43
N TRP A 132 -5.36 -14.62 6.84
CA TRP A 132 -5.14 -13.85 5.62
C TRP A 132 -4.79 -14.77 4.46
N LEU A 133 -5.72 -14.96 3.50
CA LEU A 133 -5.56 -15.88 2.37
C LEU A 133 -4.25 -15.66 1.58
N CYS A 134 -3.76 -14.42 1.44
CA CYS A 134 -2.51 -14.16 0.71
C CYS A 134 -1.28 -14.83 1.35
N CYS A 135 -1.38 -15.13 2.64
CA CYS A 135 -0.34 -15.80 3.41
C CYS A 135 -0.37 -17.32 3.27
N ARG A 136 -1.34 -17.91 2.57
CA ARG A 136 -1.40 -19.36 2.29
C ARG A 136 -0.11 -19.89 1.68
N SER A 137 0.52 -19.10 0.81
CA SER A 137 1.86 -19.38 0.27
C SER A 137 2.91 -19.63 1.36
N ALA A 138 2.92 -18.84 2.43
CA ALA A 138 3.82 -19.00 3.57
C ALA A 138 3.45 -20.21 4.46
N LEU A 139 2.16 -20.53 4.60
CA LEU A 139 1.69 -21.72 5.30
C LEU A 139 2.20 -23.00 4.62
N PHE A 140 2.01 -23.13 3.30
CA PHE A 140 2.52 -24.26 2.51
C PHE A 140 4.05 -24.31 2.50
N GLY A 141 4.70 -23.16 2.30
CA GLY A 141 6.15 -23.06 2.36
C GLY A 141 6.70 -23.61 3.68
N THR A 142 6.11 -23.21 4.80
CA THR A 142 6.51 -23.68 6.13
C THR A 142 6.22 -25.16 6.34
N PHE A 143 5.05 -25.64 5.90
CA PHE A 143 4.66 -27.05 5.94
C PHE A 143 5.69 -27.96 5.27
N PHE A 144 6.06 -27.61 4.04
CA PHE A 144 7.02 -28.39 3.28
C PHE A 144 8.46 -28.28 3.81
N VAL A 145 8.89 -27.13 4.35
CA VAL A 145 10.19 -27.04 5.05
C VAL A 145 10.23 -27.95 6.26
N LEU A 146 9.16 -27.95 7.08
CA LEU A 146 9.07 -28.78 8.28
C LEU A 146 9.11 -30.28 7.92
N LEU A 147 8.36 -30.71 6.90
CA LEU A 147 8.43 -32.07 6.39
C LEU A 147 9.83 -32.42 5.89
N SER A 148 10.46 -31.54 5.10
CA SER A 148 11.82 -31.73 4.59
C SER A 148 12.80 -32.00 5.73
N LEU A 149 12.79 -31.15 6.77
CA LEU A 149 13.67 -31.28 7.93
C LEU A 149 13.37 -32.52 8.78
N ILE A 150 12.10 -32.84 9.03
CA ILE A 150 11.70 -34.02 9.80
C ILE A 150 12.16 -35.29 9.09
N PHE A 151 11.92 -35.41 7.78
CA PHE A 151 12.34 -36.58 7.01
C PHE A 151 13.86 -36.71 6.98
N PHE A 152 14.58 -35.60 6.80
CA PHE A 152 16.04 -35.59 6.87
C PHE A 152 16.53 -36.08 8.25
N LEU A 153 16.07 -35.46 9.34
CA LEU A 153 16.57 -35.78 10.69
C LEU A 153 16.21 -37.19 11.15
N GLN A 154 15.01 -37.67 10.85
CA GLN A 154 14.50 -38.96 11.30
C GLN A 154 15.02 -40.14 10.46
N PHE A 155 15.25 -39.93 9.17
CA PHE A 155 15.55 -41.02 8.22
C PHE A 155 16.83 -40.80 7.40
N ARG A 156 17.68 -39.83 7.76
CA ARG A 156 19.02 -39.63 7.17
C ARG A 156 19.80 -40.94 7.05
N GLY A 157 20.57 -41.04 5.97
CA GLY A 157 21.29 -42.24 5.57
C GLY A 157 20.48 -43.16 4.65
N ARG A 158 19.16 -42.96 4.51
CA ARG A 158 18.32 -43.66 3.52
C ARG A 158 18.14 -42.79 2.28
N VAL A 159 18.47 -43.32 1.10
CA VAL A 159 18.38 -42.58 -0.18
C VAL A 159 16.97 -42.07 -0.44
N TRP A 160 15.94 -42.90 -0.23
CA TRP A 160 14.54 -42.50 -0.42
C TRP A 160 14.13 -41.33 0.48
N ALA A 161 14.68 -41.26 1.71
CA ALA A 161 14.34 -40.18 2.64
C ALA A 161 15.01 -38.86 2.25
N ILE A 162 16.25 -38.92 1.75
CA ILE A 162 16.94 -37.75 1.20
C ILE A 162 16.20 -37.26 -0.05
N ALA A 163 15.78 -38.16 -0.93
CA ALA A 163 15.00 -37.80 -2.12
C ALA A 163 13.66 -37.14 -1.75
N LEU A 164 12.91 -37.72 -0.82
CA LEU A 164 11.62 -37.17 -0.39
C LEU A 164 11.79 -35.84 0.38
N SER A 165 12.81 -35.72 1.22
CA SER A 165 13.19 -34.46 1.86
C SER A 165 13.54 -33.39 0.83
N GLY A 166 14.27 -33.74 -0.24
CA GLY A 166 14.59 -32.85 -1.36
C GLY A 166 13.35 -32.43 -2.16
N LEU A 167 12.41 -33.36 -2.38
CA LEU A 167 11.13 -33.07 -3.02
C LEU A 167 10.29 -32.09 -2.20
N PHE A 168 10.20 -32.29 -0.88
CA PHE A 168 9.55 -31.33 0.00
C PHE A 168 10.27 -29.98 0.02
N ALA A 169 11.61 -29.97 -0.02
CA ALA A 169 12.34 -28.71 -0.14
C ALA A 169 11.98 -27.98 -1.45
N LEU A 170 11.91 -28.68 -2.57
CA LEU A 170 11.49 -28.08 -3.84
C LEU A 170 10.04 -27.54 -3.75
N ALA A 171 9.12 -28.33 -3.19
CA ALA A 171 7.72 -27.94 -2.97
C ALA A 171 7.59 -26.68 -2.11
N ALA A 172 8.43 -26.52 -1.07
CA ALA A 172 8.45 -25.31 -0.26
C ALA A 172 8.82 -24.07 -1.09
N MET A 173 9.83 -24.16 -1.97
CA MET A 173 10.25 -23.04 -2.82
C MET A 173 9.21 -22.70 -3.90
N LEU A 174 8.55 -23.73 -4.46
CA LEU A 174 7.43 -23.56 -5.40
C LEU A 174 6.17 -22.99 -4.73
N SER A 175 6.06 -23.07 -3.40
CA SER A 175 5.00 -22.44 -2.62
C SER A 175 5.35 -21.00 -2.25
N LYS A 176 6.59 -20.75 -1.82
CA LYS A 176 7.07 -19.44 -1.39
C LYS A 176 8.56 -19.29 -1.64
N GLU A 177 8.92 -18.26 -2.39
CA GLU A 177 10.30 -17.99 -2.80
C GLU A 177 11.27 -17.74 -1.64
N THR A 178 10.77 -17.25 -0.49
CA THR A 178 11.61 -17.03 0.70
C THR A 178 12.13 -18.34 1.29
N MET A 179 11.55 -19.49 0.94
CA MET A 179 12.02 -20.81 1.40
C MET A 179 13.30 -21.27 0.68
N ILE A 180 13.82 -20.49 -0.27
CA ILE A 180 15.07 -20.78 -0.98
C ILE A 180 16.26 -20.99 -0.02
N ALA A 181 16.24 -20.37 1.15
CA ALA A 181 17.31 -20.44 2.14
C ALA A 181 17.28 -21.73 2.99
N GLN A 182 16.24 -22.57 2.89
CA GLN A 182 16.09 -23.77 3.72
C GLN A 182 17.22 -24.82 3.61
N PRO A 183 17.98 -25.01 2.51
CA PRO A 183 19.04 -26.01 2.51
C PRO A 183 20.14 -25.67 3.52
N ALA A 184 20.33 -24.38 3.84
CA ALA A 184 21.20 -23.94 4.91
C ALA A 184 20.70 -24.41 6.29
N LEU A 185 19.38 -24.54 6.50
CA LEU A 185 18.81 -25.13 7.72
C LEU A 185 19.09 -26.62 7.81
N ILE A 186 18.97 -27.35 6.70
CA ILE A 186 19.27 -28.79 6.64
C ILE A 186 20.75 -29.00 6.96
N LEU A 187 21.65 -28.19 6.39
CA LEU A 187 23.08 -28.19 6.71
C LEU A 187 23.34 -27.87 8.18
N ALA A 188 22.70 -26.84 8.73
CA ALA A 188 22.81 -26.49 10.14
C ALA A 188 22.33 -27.64 11.04
N ALA A 189 21.23 -28.31 10.68
CA ALA A 189 20.71 -29.45 11.41
C ALA A 189 21.67 -30.66 11.35
N ALA A 190 22.21 -30.96 10.17
CA ALA A 190 23.19 -32.02 9.96
C ALA A 190 24.47 -31.79 10.79
N TRP A 191 24.94 -30.54 10.82
CA TRP A 191 26.12 -30.14 11.57
C TRP A 191 25.87 -30.15 13.07
N LEU A 192 24.80 -29.53 13.57
CA LEU A 192 24.55 -29.36 15.00
C LEU A 192 24.04 -30.64 15.68
N PHE A 193 23.39 -31.54 14.95
CA PHE A 193 22.85 -32.80 15.48
C PHE A 193 23.39 -34.01 14.71
N PRO A 194 24.70 -34.31 14.72
CA PRO A 194 25.30 -35.36 13.89
C PRO A 194 24.80 -36.75 14.31
N ALA A 195 24.78 -37.69 13.35
CA ALA A 195 24.43 -39.08 13.63
C ALA A 195 25.55 -39.83 14.40
N GLU A 196 26.79 -39.34 14.31
CA GLU A 196 27.99 -39.93 14.90
C GLU A 196 28.73 -38.91 15.78
N GLY A 197 29.55 -39.37 16.73
CA GLY A 197 30.33 -38.54 17.66
C GLY A 197 31.48 -37.74 17.06
N LEU A 198 31.40 -37.38 15.78
CA LEU A 198 32.42 -36.64 15.04
C LEU A 198 32.61 -35.21 15.58
N ARG A 199 33.85 -34.71 15.57
CA ARG A 199 34.22 -33.38 16.06
C ARG A 199 34.95 -32.57 14.97
N GLY A 200 34.94 -31.24 15.13
CA GLY A 200 35.70 -30.30 14.28
C GLY A 200 35.37 -30.39 12.78
N LEU A 201 36.39 -30.29 11.93
CA LEU A 201 36.26 -30.29 10.47
C LEU A 201 35.62 -31.57 9.90
N ARG A 202 35.87 -32.74 10.52
CA ARG A 202 35.27 -34.00 10.07
C ARG A 202 33.74 -34.00 10.19
N ARG A 203 33.22 -33.36 11.24
CA ARG A 203 31.78 -33.16 11.45
C ARG A 203 31.18 -32.27 10.36
N LEU A 204 31.86 -31.17 10.03
CA LEU A 204 31.43 -30.25 8.97
C LEU A 204 31.48 -30.94 7.59
N ALA A 205 32.57 -31.62 7.25
CA ALA A 205 32.71 -32.34 5.99
C ALA A 205 31.62 -33.41 5.81
N ARG A 206 31.27 -34.13 6.89
CA ARG A 206 30.16 -35.09 6.87
C ARG A 206 28.82 -34.41 6.64
N ALA A 207 28.53 -33.32 7.36
CA ALA A 207 27.30 -32.56 7.20
C ALA A 207 27.15 -32.05 5.75
N VAL A 208 28.20 -31.43 5.20
CA VAL A 208 28.23 -30.98 3.80
C VAL A 208 27.97 -32.13 2.83
N ARG A 209 28.61 -33.30 3.03
CA ARG A 209 28.37 -34.47 2.18
C ARG A 209 26.94 -34.98 2.25
N GLU A 210 26.36 -35.05 3.44
CA GLU A 210 24.97 -35.49 3.64
C GLU A 210 23.96 -34.51 3.04
N THR A 211 24.29 -33.22 3.01
CA THR A 211 23.40 -32.19 2.47
C THR A 211 23.70 -31.77 1.05
N LEU A 212 24.78 -32.28 0.44
CA LEU A 212 25.18 -31.96 -0.93
C LEU A 212 24.03 -32.16 -1.95
N PRO A 213 23.19 -33.22 -1.88
CA PRO A 213 22.07 -33.37 -2.79
C PRO A 213 21.06 -32.21 -2.73
N PHE A 214 20.93 -31.53 -1.59
CA PHE A 214 20.01 -30.41 -1.42
C PHE A 214 20.52 -29.12 -2.06
N ALA A 215 21.82 -29.02 -2.38
CA ALA A 215 22.36 -27.89 -3.12
C ALA A 215 21.83 -27.81 -4.56
N ALA A 216 21.41 -28.94 -5.13
CA ALA A 216 20.77 -28.99 -6.45
C ALA A 216 19.35 -28.41 -6.43
N VAL A 217 18.65 -28.44 -5.30
CA VAL A 217 17.23 -28.03 -5.20
C VAL A 217 17.05 -26.54 -5.51
N PRO A 218 17.78 -25.58 -4.88
CA PRO A 218 17.74 -24.18 -5.28
C PRO A 218 18.10 -23.95 -6.73
N ALA A 219 19.06 -24.70 -7.29
CA ALA A 219 19.49 -24.53 -8.67
C ALA A 219 18.38 -24.90 -9.65
N VAL A 220 17.69 -26.02 -9.42
CA VAL A 220 16.52 -26.44 -10.21
C VAL A 220 15.39 -25.41 -10.09
N TYR A 221 15.07 -25.00 -8.87
CA TYR A 221 14.04 -23.99 -8.63
C TYR A 221 14.35 -22.65 -9.30
N LEU A 222 15.59 -22.15 -9.16
CA LEU A 222 16.01 -20.89 -9.76
C LEU A 222 16.04 -20.97 -11.29
N GLY A 223 16.52 -22.07 -11.86
CA GLY A 223 16.50 -22.29 -13.31
C GLY A 223 15.09 -22.21 -13.88
N TRP A 224 14.12 -22.87 -13.22
CA TRP A 224 12.72 -22.82 -13.63
C TRP A 224 12.09 -21.44 -13.38
N ARG A 225 12.37 -20.82 -12.24
CA ARG A 225 11.89 -19.47 -11.94
C ARG A 225 12.38 -18.45 -12.96
N LEU A 226 13.65 -18.54 -13.37
CA LEU A 226 14.23 -17.65 -14.37
C LEU A 226 13.64 -17.89 -15.76
N SER A 227 13.34 -19.13 -16.13
CA SER A 227 12.70 -19.42 -17.43
C SER A 227 11.28 -18.86 -17.51
N VAL A 228 10.56 -18.76 -16.40
CA VAL A 228 9.19 -18.20 -16.34
C VAL A 228 9.20 -16.67 -16.20
N LEU A 229 9.97 -16.13 -15.25
CA LEU A 229 9.94 -14.71 -14.94
C LEU A 229 10.83 -13.88 -15.88
N GLY A 230 11.92 -14.45 -16.40
CA GLY A 230 13.02 -13.74 -17.06
C GLY A 230 13.94 -12.98 -16.09
N GLN A 231 13.65 -13.04 -14.79
CA GLN A 231 14.35 -12.35 -13.71
C GLN A 231 14.18 -13.12 -12.39
N ILE A 232 14.91 -12.73 -11.34
CA ILE A 232 14.73 -13.34 -10.01
C ILE A 232 13.33 -13.02 -9.45
N GLY A 233 12.75 -11.87 -9.82
CA GLY A 233 11.47 -11.40 -9.29
C GLY A 233 11.55 -10.95 -7.83
N GLY A 234 10.38 -10.67 -7.23
CA GLY A 234 10.25 -10.02 -5.93
C GLY A 234 9.85 -8.54 -6.06
N TYR A 235 9.50 -7.91 -4.94
CA TYR A 235 8.98 -6.54 -4.89
C TYR A 235 9.93 -5.49 -5.49
N GLU A 236 11.23 -5.76 -5.49
CA GLU A 236 12.23 -4.89 -6.08
C GLU A 236 13.27 -5.70 -6.87
N PRO A 237 13.79 -5.14 -7.98
CA PRO A 237 14.88 -5.77 -8.72
C PRO A 237 16.15 -5.84 -7.85
N ILE A 238 16.68 -7.06 -7.71
CA ILE A 238 17.93 -7.30 -6.98
C ILE A 238 19.11 -6.89 -7.85
N ARG A 239 19.93 -5.95 -7.36
CA ARG A 239 21.20 -5.56 -7.99
C ARG A 239 22.37 -6.07 -7.17
N PHE A 240 23.25 -6.86 -7.78
CA PHE A 240 24.42 -7.46 -7.13
C PHE A 240 25.63 -6.50 -7.01
N GLN A 241 25.37 -5.20 -6.84
CA GLN A 241 26.42 -4.19 -6.69
C GLN A 241 26.59 -3.83 -5.21
N LEU A 242 27.83 -3.77 -4.71
CA LEU A 242 28.10 -3.40 -3.31
C LEU A 242 27.58 -2.00 -2.96
N SER A 243 27.67 -1.06 -3.91
CA SER A 243 27.11 0.30 -3.78
C SER A 243 25.59 0.32 -3.62
N PHE A 244 24.89 -0.70 -4.10
CA PHE A 244 23.46 -0.88 -3.89
C PHE A 244 23.18 -1.62 -2.57
N PHE A 245 23.93 -2.69 -2.32
CA PHE A 245 23.69 -3.60 -1.20
C PHE A 245 24.07 -2.99 0.16
N LEU A 246 25.24 -2.39 0.32
CA LEU A 246 25.75 -1.93 1.61
C LEU A 246 24.89 -0.81 2.24
N PRO A 247 24.49 0.27 1.53
CA PRO A 247 23.65 1.31 2.12
C PRO A 247 22.29 0.77 2.55
N ARG A 248 21.71 -0.14 1.75
CA ARG A 248 20.44 -0.80 2.06
C ARG A 248 20.56 -1.72 3.26
N LEU A 249 21.63 -2.52 3.33
CA LEU A 249 21.88 -3.37 4.48
C LEU A 249 22.05 -2.53 5.76
N ALA A 250 22.83 -1.44 5.70
CA ALA A 250 22.99 -0.51 6.81
C ALA A 250 21.67 0.16 7.23
N TYR A 251 20.78 0.44 6.27
CA TYR A 251 19.46 0.97 6.54
C TYR A 251 18.52 -0.09 7.16
N HIS A 252 18.40 -1.26 6.57
CA HIS A 252 17.38 -2.24 6.96
C HIS A 252 17.79 -3.12 8.14
N LEU A 253 19.06 -3.51 8.25
CA LEU A 253 19.51 -4.49 9.26
C LEU A 253 19.24 -4.03 10.70
N PRO A 254 19.61 -2.80 11.14
CA PRO A 254 19.30 -2.36 12.51
C PRO A 254 17.80 -2.34 12.78
N ARG A 255 16.98 -1.95 11.79
CA ARG A 255 15.52 -1.92 11.90
C ARG A 255 14.95 -3.32 12.09
N ILE A 256 15.42 -4.30 11.32
CA ILE A 256 15.03 -5.70 11.47
C ILE A 256 15.44 -6.24 12.83
N LEU A 257 16.71 -6.04 13.23
CA LEU A 257 17.23 -6.55 14.51
C LEU A 257 16.52 -5.95 15.74
N MET A 258 16.11 -4.69 15.66
CA MET A 258 15.32 -4.05 16.73
C MET A 258 13.85 -4.48 16.73
N ARG A 259 13.27 -4.69 15.54
CA ARG A 259 11.83 -4.93 15.38
C ARG A 259 11.45 -6.40 15.57
N VAL A 260 12.20 -7.34 15.02
CA VAL A 260 11.85 -8.77 15.02
C VAL A 260 11.70 -9.34 16.43
N PRO A 261 12.64 -9.14 17.38
CA PRO A 261 12.46 -9.64 18.74
C PRO A 261 11.23 -9.04 19.42
N ARG A 262 10.92 -7.78 19.14
CA ARG A 262 9.73 -7.11 19.66
C ARG A 262 8.45 -7.73 19.12
N ASP A 263 8.37 -7.99 17.82
CA ASP A 263 7.15 -8.54 17.21
C ASP A 263 6.93 -10.01 17.58
N LEU A 264 8.01 -10.79 17.72
CA LEU A 264 7.95 -12.18 18.20
C LEU A 264 7.57 -12.31 19.68
N LEU A 265 7.75 -11.26 20.49
CA LEU A 265 7.48 -11.29 21.93
C LEU A 265 6.25 -10.46 22.35
N PHE A 266 6.00 -9.37 21.63
CA PHE A 266 5.10 -8.28 22.02
C PHE A 266 4.34 -7.65 20.83
N HIS A 267 4.02 -8.43 19.79
CA HIS A 267 2.89 -8.21 18.85
C HIS A 267 1.81 -7.29 19.45
N HIS A 268 1.57 -6.18 18.75
CA HIS A 268 0.58 -5.14 19.05
C HIS A 268 0.59 -4.47 20.45
N LEU A 269 1.50 -4.82 21.35
CA LEU A 269 1.65 -4.10 22.62
C LEU A 269 2.40 -2.78 22.40
N GLU A 270 1.80 -1.70 22.90
CA GLU A 270 2.41 -0.37 22.84
C GLU A 270 3.57 -0.27 23.85
N PRO A 271 4.78 0.16 23.42
CA PRO A 271 5.97 0.20 24.27
C PRO A 271 5.82 1.11 25.50
N ALA A 272 4.96 2.13 25.37
CA ALA A 272 4.68 3.09 26.43
C ALA A 272 3.77 2.52 27.54
N SER A 273 3.06 1.41 27.29
CA SER A 273 2.13 0.84 28.26
C SER A 273 2.87 0.20 29.46
N PRO A 274 2.38 0.38 30.70
CA PRO A 274 2.92 -0.31 31.88
C PRO A 274 2.92 -1.84 31.73
N ASN A 275 1.89 -2.37 31.05
CA ASN A 275 1.75 -3.80 30.75
C ASN A 275 2.88 -4.31 29.86
N PHE A 276 3.25 -3.55 28.82
CA PHE A 276 4.40 -3.89 27.96
C PHE A 276 5.69 -3.94 28.77
N ARG A 277 5.97 -2.94 29.61
CA ARG A 277 7.21 -2.91 30.41
C ARG A 277 7.30 -4.10 31.37
N MET A 278 6.20 -4.45 32.02
CA MET A 278 6.14 -5.59 32.95
C MET A 278 6.30 -6.92 32.21
N LEU A 279 5.57 -7.13 31.11
CA LEU A 279 5.70 -8.32 30.29
C LEU A 279 7.11 -8.42 29.69
N ALA A 280 7.66 -7.31 29.20
CA ALA A 280 9.00 -7.28 28.64
C ALA A 280 10.09 -7.61 29.66
N ALA A 281 9.99 -7.07 30.88
CA ALA A 281 10.90 -7.43 31.96
C ALA A 281 10.77 -8.91 32.34
N PHE A 282 9.55 -9.45 32.40
CA PHE A 282 9.29 -10.86 32.70
C PHE A 282 9.86 -11.79 31.61
N PHE A 283 9.58 -11.51 30.33
CA PHE A 283 10.09 -12.28 29.20
C PHE A 283 11.62 -12.17 29.08
N LEU A 284 12.20 -10.99 29.34
CA LEU A 284 13.65 -10.81 29.37
C LEU A 284 14.28 -11.64 30.50
N LEU A 285 13.70 -11.62 31.70
CA LEU A 285 14.17 -12.44 32.81
C LEU A 285 14.06 -13.94 32.48
N LEU A 286 12.94 -14.37 31.90
CA LEU A 286 12.74 -15.75 31.46
C LEU A 286 13.78 -16.13 30.39
N LEU A 287 14.06 -15.26 29.42
CA LEU A 287 15.06 -15.46 28.38
C LEU A 287 16.48 -15.54 28.99
N LEU A 288 16.82 -14.68 29.94
CA LEU A 288 18.13 -14.70 30.60
C LEU A 288 18.32 -15.99 31.40
N VAL A 289 17.32 -16.41 32.17
CA VAL A 289 17.39 -17.63 33.01
C VAL A 289 17.40 -18.90 32.16
N THR A 290 16.49 -19.00 31.18
CA THR A 290 16.42 -20.16 30.28
C THR A 290 17.61 -20.17 29.32
N GLY A 291 17.91 -19.04 28.68
CA GLY A 291 19.05 -18.86 27.78
C GLY A 291 20.39 -19.15 28.44
N TRP A 292 20.62 -18.71 29.69
CA TRP A 292 21.82 -19.07 30.46
C TRP A 292 21.91 -20.58 30.68
N ARG A 293 20.83 -21.23 31.12
CA ARG A 293 20.82 -22.69 31.32
C ARG A 293 21.00 -23.45 30.01
N LEU A 294 20.46 -22.94 28.90
CA LEU A 294 20.61 -23.51 27.56
C LEU A 294 22.04 -23.34 27.02
N LEU A 295 22.68 -22.21 27.25
CA LEU A 295 24.10 -22.01 26.93
C LEU A 295 25.02 -22.97 27.68
N GLN A 296 24.64 -23.37 28.89
CA GLN A 296 25.41 -24.33 29.70
C GLN A 296 25.12 -25.79 29.32
N ARG A 297 23.88 -26.13 28.97
CA ARG A 297 23.46 -27.53 28.76
C ARG A 297 23.30 -27.94 27.31
N GLU A 298 22.82 -27.04 26.44
CA GLU A 298 22.22 -27.39 25.15
C GLU A 298 22.56 -26.38 24.05
N ARG A 299 23.87 -26.04 23.96
CA ARG A 299 24.42 -25.15 22.94
C ARG A 299 23.95 -25.48 21.51
N PRO A 300 23.90 -26.76 21.06
CA PRO A 300 23.50 -27.07 19.69
C PRO A 300 22.08 -26.64 19.34
N LEU A 301 21.11 -26.81 20.25
CA LEU A 301 19.73 -26.41 20.00
C LEU A 301 19.59 -24.90 19.97
N LEU A 302 20.20 -24.19 20.93
CA LEU A 302 20.19 -22.73 20.94
C LEU A 302 20.83 -22.17 19.67
N THR A 303 21.99 -22.70 19.27
CA THR A 303 22.64 -22.30 18.01
C THR A 303 21.75 -22.60 16.80
N PHE A 304 21.07 -23.75 16.77
CA PHE A 304 20.17 -24.10 15.66
C PHE A 304 19.00 -23.12 15.56
N CYS A 305 18.37 -22.76 16.67
CA CYS A 305 17.28 -21.77 16.72
C CYS A 305 17.74 -20.36 16.28
N LEU A 306 18.93 -19.94 16.68
CA LEU A 306 19.51 -18.65 16.25
C LEU A 306 19.85 -18.65 14.76
N VAL A 307 20.47 -19.74 14.27
CA VAL A 307 20.74 -19.93 12.84
C VAL A 307 19.43 -19.97 12.04
N TRP A 308 18.38 -20.59 12.58
CA TRP A 308 17.05 -20.58 11.97
C TRP A 308 16.52 -19.17 11.79
N LEU A 309 16.58 -18.36 12.86
CA LEU A 309 16.13 -16.97 12.80
C LEU A 309 16.89 -16.19 11.73
N VAL A 310 18.21 -16.31 11.67
CA VAL A 310 19.03 -15.64 10.64
C VAL A 310 18.64 -16.10 9.23
N ILE A 311 18.48 -17.40 9.01
CA ILE A 311 18.12 -17.94 7.70
C ILE A 311 16.71 -17.54 7.27
N ALA A 312 15.74 -17.52 8.21
CA ALA A 312 14.38 -17.10 7.94
C ALA A 312 14.29 -15.60 7.58
N LEU A 313 15.15 -14.77 8.19
CA LEU A 313 15.19 -13.32 7.96
C LEU A 313 16.07 -12.92 6.77
N ALA A 314 17.02 -13.76 6.34
CA ALA A 314 17.94 -13.43 5.26
C ALA A 314 17.23 -13.05 3.95
N PRO A 315 16.17 -13.74 3.48
CA PRO A 315 15.38 -13.30 2.31
C PRO A 315 14.57 -12.02 2.55
N LEU A 316 14.42 -11.59 3.80
CA LEU A 316 13.63 -10.41 4.21
C LEU A 316 14.52 -9.18 4.50
N TRP A 317 15.81 -9.25 4.17
CA TRP A 317 16.81 -8.25 4.57
C TRP A 317 16.51 -6.83 4.09
N ASN A 318 15.81 -6.65 2.97
CA ASN A 318 15.49 -5.35 2.37
C ASN A 318 14.02 -4.92 2.52
N VAL A 319 13.21 -5.64 3.31
CA VAL A 319 11.78 -5.33 3.51
C VAL A 319 11.48 -4.80 4.91
N SER A 320 12.44 -4.10 5.54
CA SER A 320 12.21 -3.52 6.88
C SER A 320 11.08 -2.49 6.91
N GLN A 321 10.74 -1.88 5.76
CA GLN A 321 9.61 -0.95 5.65
C GLN A 321 8.27 -1.67 5.80
N MET A 322 8.14 -2.88 5.23
CA MET A 322 6.94 -3.70 5.43
C MET A 322 6.79 -4.07 6.91
N LEU A 323 7.88 -4.49 7.57
CA LEU A 323 7.85 -4.75 9.02
C LEU A 323 7.50 -3.50 9.84
N ALA A 324 7.95 -2.31 9.41
CA ALA A 324 7.55 -1.04 10.04
C ALA A 324 6.05 -0.73 9.86
N GLN A 325 5.45 -1.18 8.75
CA GLN A 325 4.00 -1.16 8.51
C GLN A 325 3.24 -2.30 9.20
N ARG A 326 3.89 -2.99 10.17
CA ARG A 326 3.32 -4.10 10.95
C ARG A 326 2.96 -5.33 10.12
N GLU A 327 3.74 -5.62 9.09
CA GLU A 327 3.62 -6.82 8.27
C GLU A 327 4.25 -8.06 8.92
N GLU A 328 3.87 -8.32 10.17
CA GLU A 328 4.51 -9.28 11.07
C GLU A 328 4.25 -10.74 10.65
N ARG A 329 3.27 -10.97 9.76
CA ARG A 329 3.04 -12.25 9.06
C ARG A 329 4.27 -12.77 8.30
N LEU A 330 5.19 -11.88 7.92
CA LEU A 330 6.48 -12.26 7.32
C LEU A 330 7.37 -13.07 8.28
N LEU A 331 7.13 -12.97 9.59
CA LEU A 331 7.89 -13.67 10.64
C LEU A 331 7.34 -15.08 10.94
N TYR A 332 6.27 -15.53 10.28
CA TYR A 332 5.65 -16.84 10.52
C TYR A 332 6.65 -18.00 10.47
N PHE A 333 7.56 -17.99 9.50
CA PHE A 333 8.59 -19.03 9.38
C PHE A 333 9.70 -18.89 10.43
N ALA A 334 10.07 -17.66 10.80
CA ALA A 334 11.04 -17.38 11.85
C ALA A 334 10.53 -17.81 13.23
N LEU A 335 9.21 -17.68 13.47
CA LEU A 335 8.54 -18.07 14.69
C LEU A 335 8.76 -19.55 15.05
N VAL A 336 8.87 -20.44 14.05
CA VAL A 336 9.19 -21.85 14.27
C VAL A 336 10.49 -22.00 15.07
N GLY A 337 11.58 -21.39 14.57
CA GLY A 337 12.90 -21.47 15.20
C GLY A 337 12.89 -20.96 16.64
N TRP A 338 12.12 -19.90 16.91
CA TRP A 338 11.95 -19.34 18.24
C TRP A 338 11.25 -20.31 19.20
N LEU A 339 10.12 -20.88 18.79
CA LEU A 339 9.29 -21.72 19.65
C LEU A 339 9.87 -23.13 19.89
N LEU A 340 10.85 -23.55 19.07
CA LEU A 340 11.62 -24.77 19.34
C LEU A 340 12.46 -24.70 20.63
N LEU A 341 12.64 -23.52 21.24
CA LEU A 341 13.29 -23.37 22.55
C LEU A 341 12.38 -23.73 23.74
N ALA A 342 11.06 -23.79 23.54
CA ALA A 342 10.09 -24.05 24.60
C ALA A 342 10.33 -25.37 25.38
N PRO A 343 10.59 -26.53 24.73
CA PRO A 343 10.88 -27.78 25.45
C PRO A 343 12.13 -27.65 26.32
N ALA A 344 13.12 -26.90 25.83
CA ALA A 344 14.39 -26.73 26.49
C ALA A 344 14.28 -25.81 27.72
N GLY A 345 13.42 -24.77 27.65
CA GLY A 345 13.04 -23.95 28.79
C GLY A 345 12.35 -24.74 29.91
N LEU A 346 11.44 -25.66 29.56
CA LEU A 346 10.82 -26.56 30.54
C LEU A 346 11.82 -27.54 31.14
N ALA A 347 12.66 -28.18 30.32
CA ALA A 347 13.67 -29.13 30.77
C ALA A 347 14.69 -28.47 31.72
N ALA A 348 14.96 -27.16 31.54
CA ALA A 348 15.86 -26.39 32.39
C ALA A 348 15.37 -26.23 33.84
N LEU A 349 14.09 -26.48 34.13
CA LEU A 349 13.54 -26.46 35.49
C LEU A 349 13.74 -27.82 36.15
N SER A 350 14.30 -27.85 37.37
CA SER A 350 14.70 -29.10 38.03
C SER A 350 13.58 -29.81 38.79
N ARG A 351 12.54 -29.10 39.24
CA ARG A 351 11.40 -29.70 39.96
C ARG A 351 10.19 -29.84 39.05
N PRO A 352 9.45 -30.96 39.10
CA PRO A 352 8.25 -31.18 38.29
C PRO A 352 7.14 -30.16 38.59
N THR A 353 7.04 -29.68 39.85
CA THR A 353 6.10 -28.62 40.23
C THR A 353 6.38 -27.30 39.50
N TRP A 354 7.64 -26.87 39.42
CA TRP A 354 8.03 -25.68 38.66
C TRP A 354 7.78 -25.83 37.17
N ARG A 355 7.98 -27.03 36.61
CA ARG A 355 7.66 -27.33 35.21
C ARG A 355 6.18 -27.19 34.93
N ALA A 356 5.33 -27.75 35.80
CA ALA A 356 3.88 -27.63 35.69
C ALA A 356 3.42 -26.17 35.79
N LEU A 357 3.94 -25.41 36.76
CA LEU A 357 3.63 -24.00 36.92
C LEU A 357 4.07 -23.17 35.70
N ALA A 358 5.27 -23.41 35.17
CA ALA A 358 5.76 -22.74 33.97
C ALA A 358 4.89 -23.07 32.74
N LEU A 359 4.50 -24.33 32.58
CA LEU A 359 3.59 -24.76 31.51
C LEU A 359 2.25 -24.03 31.61
N CYS A 360 1.62 -24.02 32.79
CA CYS A 360 0.36 -23.30 33.02
C CYS A 360 0.50 -21.80 32.75
N LEU A 361 1.59 -21.18 33.22
CA LEU A 361 1.86 -19.76 33.02
C LEU A 361 2.05 -19.42 31.55
N TRP A 362 2.77 -20.23 30.79
CA TRP A 362 2.95 -20.02 29.35
C TRP A 362 1.62 -20.11 28.61
N ILE A 363 0.79 -21.11 28.92
CA ILE A 363 -0.55 -21.24 28.32
C ILE A 363 -1.40 -20.02 28.68
N LEU A 364 -1.39 -19.57 29.94
CA LEU A 364 -2.17 -18.42 30.39
C LEU A 364 -1.71 -17.12 29.72
N VAL A 365 -0.40 -16.87 29.66
CA VAL A 365 0.17 -15.67 29.03
C VAL A 365 -0.16 -15.64 27.55
N PHE A 366 0.02 -16.76 26.84
CA PHE A 366 -0.32 -16.84 25.42
C PHE A 366 -1.83 -16.72 25.19
N TYR A 367 -2.66 -17.30 26.04
CA TYR A 367 -4.12 -17.11 25.95
C TYR A 367 -4.52 -15.64 26.17
N ALA A 368 -3.99 -14.99 27.21
CA ALA A 368 -4.22 -13.57 27.47
C ALA A 368 -3.72 -12.69 26.32
N TYR A 369 -2.63 -13.10 25.68
CA TYR A 369 -2.05 -12.44 24.53
C TYR A 369 -2.93 -12.58 23.28
N SER A 370 -3.43 -13.79 22.97
CA SER A 370 -4.42 -14.00 21.92
C SER A 370 -5.70 -13.19 22.16
N LEU A 371 -6.11 -13.00 23.42
CA LEU A 371 -7.25 -12.12 23.77
C LEU A 371 -6.94 -10.64 23.54
N ALA A 372 -5.70 -10.20 23.73
CA ALA A 372 -5.29 -8.81 23.53
C ALA A 372 -5.40 -8.38 22.06
N ASP A 373 -5.34 -9.33 21.11
CA ASP A 373 -5.47 -9.05 19.68
C ASP A 373 -6.91 -8.95 19.20
N LEU A 374 -7.92 -9.37 19.99
CA LEU A 374 -9.34 -9.30 19.62
C LEU A 374 -9.79 -7.96 18.98
N PRO A 375 -9.32 -6.77 19.42
CA PRO A 375 -9.67 -5.51 18.77
C PRO A 375 -9.18 -5.41 17.31
N ALA A 376 -7.95 -5.84 17.03
CA ALA A 376 -7.42 -5.87 15.66
C ALA A 376 -8.26 -6.81 14.78
N LEU A 377 -8.74 -7.91 15.35
CA LEU A 377 -9.59 -8.87 14.65
C LEU A 377 -10.97 -8.30 14.33
N LYS A 378 -11.56 -7.55 15.27
CA LYS A 378 -12.81 -6.82 15.03
C LYS A 378 -12.67 -5.78 13.93
N GLN A 379 -11.52 -5.11 13.84
CA GLN A 379 -11.23 -4.19 12.75
C GLN A 379 -11.19 -4.91 11.40
N TRP A 380 -10.52 -6.05 11.31
CA TRP A 380 -10.50 -6.87 10.10
C TRP A 380 -11.88 -7.38 9.70
N GLN A 381 -12.69 -7.81 10.67
CA GLN A 381 -14.10 -8.16 10.46
C GLN A 381 -14.91 -7.00 9.88
N GLN A 382 -14.65 -5.78 10.34
CA GLN A 382 -15.33 -4.59 9.84
C GLN A 382 -14.90 -4.27 8.40
N VAL A 383 -13.60 -4.35 8.10
CA VAL A 383 -13.06 -4.17 6.74
C VAL A 383 -13.63 -5.21 5.78
N GLY A 384 -13.65 -6.49 6.18
CA GLY A 384 -14.25 -7.57 5.39
C GLY A 384 -15.73 -7.30 5.08
N ARG A 385 -16.53 -6.92 6.09
CA ARG A 385 -17.94 -6.55 5.89
C ARG A 385 -18.12 -5.36 4.95
N ALA A 386 -17.28 -4.33 5.08
CA ALA A 386 -17.30 -3.18 4.19
C ALA A 386 -16.97 -3.58 2.74
N ASN A 387 -15.94 -4.41 2.54
CA ASN A 387 -15.58 -4.96 1.23
C ASN A 387 -16.71 -5.79 0.62
N GLN A 388 -17.41 -6.59 1.43
CA GLN A 388 -18.54 -7.38 0.98
C GLN A 388 -19.68 -6.49 0.49
N ALA A 389 -20.09 -5.51 1.30
CA ALA A 389 -21.15 -4.58 0.97
C ALA A 389 -20.82 -3.80 -0.32
N LEU A 390 -19.59 -3.29 -0.41
CA LEU A 390 -19.10 -2.58 -1.58
C LEU A 390 -19.10 -3.46 -2.83
N ALA A 391 -18.55 -4.68 -2.75
CA ALA A 391 -18.52 -5.60 -3.88
C ALA A 391 -19.93 -6.00 -4.34
N VAL A 392 -20.89 -6.17 -3.43
CA VAL A 392 -22.29 -6.47 -3.77
C VAL A 392 -22.94 -5.26 -4.47
N ALA A 393 -22.79 -4.05 -3.92
CA ALA A 393 -23.40 -2.85 -4.48
C ALA A 393 -22.87 -2.54 -5.90
N ILE A 394 -21.56 -2.64 -6.11
CA ILE A 394 -20.95 -2.45 -7.43
C ILE A 394 -21.45 -3.53 -8.40
N ARG A 395 -21.48 -4.81 -8.00
CA ARG A 395 -21.95 -5.90 -8.87
C ARG A 395 -23.40 -5.73 -9.29
N GLN A 396 -24.26 -5.30 -8.37
CA GLN A 396 -25.65 -4.98 -8.67
C GLN A 396 -25.73 -3.83 -9.69
N LYS A 397 -24.96 -2.75 -9.47
CA LYS A 397 -24.92 -1.61 -10.39
C LYS A 397 -24.41 -1.95 -11.78
N VAL A 398 -23.39 -2.80 -11.87
CA VAL A 398 -22.82 -3.26 -13.15
C VAL A 398 -23.82 -4.10 -13.93
N THR A 399 -24.57 -4.97 -13.26
CA THR A 399 -25.50 -5.89 -13.93
C THR A 399 -26.81 -5.22 -14.37
N GLU A 400 -27.11 -4.02 -13.85
CA GLU A 400 -28.16 -3.13 -14.38
C GLU A 400 -27.84 -2.64 -15.80
N ILE A 401 -26.55 -2.56 -16.17
CA ILE A 401 -26.12 -2.11 -17.50
C ILE A 401 -26.23 -3.29 -18.48
N LYS A 402 -27.27 -3.27 -19.31
CA LYS A 402 -27.47 -4.24 -20.40
C LYS A 402 -27.44 -3.57 -21.78
N PRO A 403 -26.71 -4.14 -22.75
CA PRO A 403 -25.79 -5.28 -22.63
C PRO A 403 -24.52 -4.94 -21.83
N ALA A 404 -23.80 -5.97 -21.37
CA ALA A 404 -22.53 -5.80 -20.67
C ALA A 404 -21.55 -4.97 -21.53
N PRO A 405 -21.00 -3.86 -21.02
CA PRO A 405 -20.10 -3.03 -21.81
C PRO A 405 -18.77 -3.75 -21.99
N ALA A 406 -18.50 -4.23 -23.21
CA ALA A 406 -17.26 -4.92 -23.55
C ALA A 406 -16.06 -3.98 -23.35
N GLY A 407 -15.18 -4.29 -22.41
CA GLY A 407 -14.01 -3.45 -22.12
C GLY A 407 -14.32 -2.16 -21.36
N GLY A 408 -15.53 -2.05 -20.76
CA GLY A 408 -15.96 -0.84 -20.05
C GLY A 408 -15.04 -0.47 -18.89
N ARG A 409 -14.78 0.83 -18.72
CA ARG A 409 -13.98 1.40 -17.62
C ARG A 409 -14.89 2.03 -16.58
N PHE A 410 -14.73 1.62 -15.32
CA PHE A 410 -15.52 2.06 -14.20
C PHE A 410 -14.59 2.72 -13.18
N TYR A 411 -14.82 3.99 -12.91
CA TYR A 411 -14.08 4.76 -11.92
C TYR A 411 -14.95 4.97 -10.68
N LEU A 412 -14.44 4.64 -9.50
CA LEU A 412 -15.19 4.70 -8.26
C LEU A 412 -14.57 5.69 -7.29
N LEU A 413 -15.33 6.74 -6.95
CA LEU A 413 -15.01 7.78 -5.97
C LEU A 413 -15.57 7.44 -4.59
N GLY A 414 -15.11 8.13 -3.55
CA GLY A 414 -15.56 7.95 -2.16
C GLY A 414 -14.90 6.77 -1.46
N LEU A 415 -13.79 6.25 -1.99
CA LEU A 415 -13.06 5.12 -1.43
C LEU A 415 -11.71 5.57 -0.85
N SER A 416 -11.25 4.87 0.18
CA SER A 416 -9.88 5.06 0.66
C SER A 416 -8.87 4.60 -0.38
N GLY A 417 -7.69 5.23 -0.42
CA GLY A 417 -6.60 4.86 -1.33
C GLY A 417 -6.10 3.41 -1.17
N ASP A 418 -6.44 2.74 -0.06
CA ASP A 418 -5.99 1.38 0.26
C ASP A 418 -6.73 0.28 -0.53
N GLN A 419 -7.68 0.62 -1.42
CA GLN A 419 -8.48 -0.34 -2.18
C GLN A 419 -7.89 -0.73 -3.55
N TYR A 420 -6.58 -0.93 -3.63
CA TYR A 420 -5.89 -1.34 -4.87
C TYR A 420 -6.35 -2.71 -5.44
N TYR A 421 -7.14 -3.45 -4.67
CA TYR A 421 -7.74 -4.75 -5.01
C TYR A 421 -9.20 -4.66 -5.49
N LEU A 422 -9.70 -3.46 -5.78
CA LEU A 422 -11.08 -3.22 -6.23
C LEU A 422 -11.47 -4.07 -7.46
N ASP A 423 -10.61 -4.10 -8.48
CA ASP A 423 -10.87 -4.84 -9.73
C ASP A 423 -11.09 -6.34 -9.52
N PRO A 424 -10.15 -7.10 -8.91
CA PRO A 424 -10.38 -8.52 -8.65
C PRO A 424 -11.53 -8.74 -7.67
N MET A 425 -11.72 -7.89 -6.67
CA MET A 425 -12.81 -8.02 -5.69
C MET A 425 -14.20 -8.03 -6.35
N VAL A 426 -14.43 -7.12 -7.29
CA VAL A 426 -15.73 -7.00 -7.99
C VAL A 426 -15.89 -8.12 -9.01
N LYS A 427 -14.87 -8.35 -9.85
CA LYS A 427 -14.91 -9.36 -10.93
C LYS A 427 -15.13 -10.77 -10.42
N LEU A 428 -14.58 -11.09 -9.25
CA LEU A 428 -14.74 -12.39 -8.61
C LEU A 428 -16.19 -12.83 -8.47
N GLY A 429 -17.16 -11.92 -8.50
CA GLY A 429 -18.58 -12.26 -8.43
C GLY A 429 -19.38 -11.97 -9.69
N LEU A 430 -18.75 -11.52 -10.78
CA LEU A 430 -19.42 -11.19 -12.04
C LEU A 430 -19.35 -12.34 -13.05
N PRO A 431 -20.32 -12.46 -13.96
CA PRO A 431 -20.23 -13.37 -15.11
C PRO A 431 -18.97 -13.13 -15.96
N LEU A 432 -18.50 -14.16 -16.67
CA LEU A 432 -17.25 -14.11 -17.44
C LEU A 432 -17.24 -13.02 -18.52
N GLU A 433 -18.40 -12.60 -19.03
CA GLU A 433 -18.53 -11.51 -20.00
C GLU A 433 -18.02 -10.14 -19.49
N TYR A 434 -17.98 -9.95 -18.16
CA TYR A 434 -17.46 -8.72 -17.54
C TYR A 434 -15.95 -8.75 -17.25
N LEU A 435 -15.23 -9.82 -17.63
CA LEU A 435 -13.79 -9.95 -17.39
C LEU A 435 -12.96 -8.86 -18.07
N GLY A 436 -13.40 -8.41 -19.25
CA GLY A 436 -12.74 -7.35 -20.02
C GLY A 436 -12.85 -5.97 -19.39
N ASN A 437 -13.81 -5.78 -18.48
CA ASN A 437 -14.10 -4.50 -17.83
C ASN A 437 -12.98 -4.16 -16.83
N ARG A 438 -12.83 -2.89 -16.45
CA ARG A 438 -11.84 -2.48 -15.45
C ARG A 438 -12.49 -1.60 -14.38
N PHE A 439 -12.31 -1.97 -13.12
CA PHE A 439 -12.75 -1.18 -11.97
C PHE A 439 -11.54 -0.50 -11.33
N MET A 440 -11.57 0.83 -11.24
CA MET A 440 -10.44 1.65 -10.83
C MET A 440 -10.87 2.63 -9.73
N LEU A 441 -9.95 2.94 -8.83
CA LEU A 441 -10.15 4.03 -7.89
C LEU A 441 -10.10 5.35 -8.63
N GLY A 442 -11.15 6.15 -8.45
CA GLY A 442 -11.24 7.50 -9.00
C GLY A 442 -10.56 8.55 -8.14
N ASP A 443 -10.10 8.20 -6.93
CA ASP A 443 -9.51 9.14 -5.94
C ASP A 443 -8.00 8.89 -5.67
N HIS A 444 -7.31 8.09 -6.48
CA HIS A 444 -5.92 7.70 -6.18
C HIS A 444 -4.87 8.56 -6.92
N PRO A 445 -3.93 9.24 -6.21
CA PRO A 445 -2.93 10.13 -6.81
C PRO A 445 -1.80 9.44 -7.59
N SER A 446 -1.84 8.11 -7.77
CA SER A 446 -0.72 7.32 -8.34
C SER A 446 -1.08 6.52 -9.59
N LEU A 447 -2.19 6.86 -10.25
CA LEU A 447 -2.45 6.43 -11.62
C LEU A 447 -1.51 7.22 -12.55
N VAL A 448 -0.21 6.93 -12.52
CA VAL A 448 0.67 7.30 -13.63
C VAL A 448 0.21 6.45 -14.81
N TRP A 449 -0.40 7.09 -15.80
CA TRP A 449 -0.57 6.47 -17.12
C TRP A 449 0.83 6.19 -17.68
N GLU A 450 1.36 5.00 -17.46
CA GLU A 450 2.31 4.46 -18.43
C GLU A 450 1.51 4.30 -19.73
N PHE A 451 1.80 5.15 -20.70
CA PHE A 451 1.38 4.97 -22.08
C PHE A 451 1.70 3.52 -22.49
N LEU A 452 0.69 2.66 -22.49
CA LEU A 452 0.73 1.48 -23.34
C LEU A 452 0.88 2.04 -24.76
N PRO A 453 1.92 1.64 -25.52
CA PRO A 453 2.04 2.05 -26.92
C PRO A 453 0.74 1.69 -27.63
N ALA A 454 0.23 2.63 -28.42
CA ALA A 454 -1.04 2.52 -29.11
C ALA A 454 -1.15 1.15 -29.78
N LEU A 455 -2.28 0.47 -29.55
CA LEU A 455 -2.67 -0.64 -30.42
C LEU A 455 -2.73 -0.09 -31.86
N PRO A 456 -2.21 -0.81 -32.85
CA PRO A 456 -2.29 -0.35 -34.24
C PRO A 456 -3.76 -0.10 -34.60
N GLU A 457 -4.05 1.08 -35.15
CA GLU A 457 -5.38 1.36 -35.68
C GLU A 457 -5.72 0.32 -36.76
N PRO A 458 -6.95 -0.22 -36.77
CA PRO A 458 -7.39 -1.04 -37.87
C PRO A 458 -7.41 -0.17 -39.13
N ALA A 459 -6.66 -0.61 -40.14
CA ALA A 459 -6.60 0.07 -41.43
C ALA A 459 -8.02 0.18 -42.02
N GLY A 460 -8.55 1.40 -42.16
CA GLY A 460 -9.65 1.68 -43.08
C GLY A 460 -10.87 2.47 -42.60
N SER A 461 -10.80 3.38 -41.62
CA SER A 461 -11.92 4.31 -41.37
C SER A 461 -11.67 5.69 -41.97
N ALA A 462 -12.40 6.00 -43.04
CA ALA A 462 -12.43 7.31 -43.69
C ALA A 462 -13.05 8.40 -42.79
N PRO A 463 -12.67 9.69 -42.94
CA PRO A 463 -13.24 10.79 -42.17
C PRO A 463 -14.68 11.10 -42.60
N GLY A 464 -15.59 11.18 -41.64
CA GLY A 464 -16.99 11.61 -41.84
C GLY A 464 -17.14 13.14 -41.88
N PRO A 465 -18.24 13.66 -42.47
CA PRO A 465 -18.32 15.03 -42.97
C PRO A 465 -18.69 16.10 -41.93
N GLU A 466 -18.44 17.33 -42.34
CA GLU A 466 -18.53 18.62 -41.65
C GLU A 466 -19.84 18.94 -40.92
N ALA A 467 -19.67 19.83 -39.95
CA ALA A 467 -20.65 20.39 -39.03
C ALA A 467 -21.90 20.99 -39.70
N ALA A 468 -23.06 20.56 -39.23
CA ALA A 468 -24.31 21.29 -39.41
C ALA A 468 -24.44 22.35 -38.30
N ALA A 469 -24.55 23.62 -38.72
CA ALA A 469 -24.91 24.75 -37.86
C ALA A 469 -26.38 24.67 -37.40
N LEU A 470 -26.70 25.39 -36.30
CA LEU A 470 -27.96 26.10 -35.96
C LEU A 470 -28.10 26.20 -34.41
N PRO A 471 -28.98 27.06 -33.84
CA PRO A 471 -29.11 28.52 -33.94
C PRO A 471 -28.97 29.21 -32.54
N HIS A 472 -29.11 30.54 -32.51
CA HIS A 472 -29.04 31.40 -31.33
C HIS A 472 -30.25 31.30 -30.35
N GLU A 473 -29.92 31.60 -29.07
CA GLU A 473 -30.71 32.16 -27.95
C GLU A 473 -31.91 31.41 -27.35
N GLU A 474 -31.81 31.12 -26.04
CA GLU A 474 -32.53 31.87 -24.98
C GLU A 474 -31.96 31.55 -23.58
N VAL A 475 -31.87 32.58 -22.74
CA VAL A 475 -31.33 32.58 -21.36
C VAL A 475 -32.47 32.30 -20.39
N TYR A 476 -32.30 31.43 -19.39
CA TYR A 476 -32.81 31.66 -18.02
C TYR A 476 -32.01 30.90 -16.96
N ASP A 477 -32.05 31.52 -15.78
CA ASP A 477 -31.22 31.45 -14.57
C ASP A 477 -31.03 30.05 -13.96
N THR A 478 -29.82 29.76 -13.46
CA THR A 478 -29.54 28.54 -12.69
C THR A 478 -29.12 28.87 -11.27
N GLU A 479 -30.07 28.81 -10.34
CA GLU A 479 -29.76 28.59 -8.93
C GLU A 479 -29.26 27.15 -8.72
N SER A 480 -28.02 27.10 -8.24
CA SER A 480 -27.48 26.28 -7.15
C SER A 480 -27.87 24.79 -7.01
N HIS A 481 -26.81 23.98 -6.92
CA HIS A 481 -26.50 22.95 -5.90
C HIS A 481 -25.86 21.73 -6.58
N ASN A 482 -24.53 21.56 -6.42
CA ASN A 482 -23.92 20.34 -5.86
C ASN A 482 -22.38 20.35 -5.96
N ARG A 483 -21.76 19.93 -4.85
CA ARG A 483 -20.32 19.94 -4.55
C ARG A 483 -19.66 18.60 -4.85
N LEU A 484 -18.36 18.62 -5.18
CA LEU A 484 -17.41 17.55 -4.84
C LEU A 484 -16.01 18.15 -4.56
N LEU A 485 -15.39 17.68 -3.47
CA LEU A 485 -14.11 18.15 -2.91
C LEU A 485 -12.93 17.38 -3.52
N GLY A 486 -11.92 18.16 -3.93
CA GLY A 486 -10.54 17.82 -4.25
C GLY A 486 -10.09 16.36 -4.18
N VAL A 487 -9.90 15.79 -5.38
CA VAL A 487 -8.81 14.86 -5.67
C VAL A 487 -8.33 15.16 -7.09
N THR A 488 -7.02 15.23 -7.29
CA THR A 488 -6.38 15.16 -8.62
C THR A 488 -5.88 13.73 -8.84
N PRO A 489 -6.64 12.85 -9.52
CA PRO A 489 -6.10 11.82 -10.39
C PRO A 489 -5.76 12.46 -11.74
N PRO A 490 -5.08 11.78 -12.67
CA PRO A 490 -4.95 12.28 -14.04
C PRO A 490 -6.37 12.45 -14.59
N ASP A 491 -6.73 13.71 -14.89
CA ASP A 491 -8.08 14.20 -15.12
C ASP A 491 -9.11 13.11 -15.46
N LEU A 492 -9.88 12.69 -14.44
CA LEU A 492 -11.04 11.83 -14.61
C LEU A 492 -11.97 12.36 -15.73
N VAL A 493 -12.04 13.69 -15.82
CA VAL A 493 -12.69 14.46 -16.89
C VAL A 493 -12.13 14.10 -18.27
N LEU A 494 -10.80 14.10 -18.45
CA LEU A 494 -10.16 13.68 -19.70
C LEU A 494 -10.36 12.19 -19.97
N ALA A 495 -10.35 11.35 -18.94
CA ALA A 495 -10.58 9.91 -19.09
C ALA A 495 -11.99 9.63 -19.62
N VAL A 496 -13.00 10.31 -19.09
CA VAL A 496 -14.41 10.20 -19.54
C VAL A 496 -14.61 10.86 -20.91
N GLN A 497 -13.87 11.92 -21.22
CA GLN A 497 -13.92 12.56 -22.54
C GLN A 497 -13.33 11.65 -23.63
N LYS A 498 -12.21 10.98 -23.34
CA LYS A 498 -11.55 10.05 -24.28
C LYS A 498 -12.30 8.73 -24.45
N ASP A 499 -13.04 8.30 -23.44
CA ASP A 499 -13.81 7.06 -23.45
C ASP A 499 -15.30 7.35 -23.14
N PRO A 500 -16.15 7.53 -24.17
CA PRO A 500 -17.58 7.75 -24.00
C PRO A 500 -18.34 6.60 -23.33
N GLN A 501 -17.70 5.42 -23.19
CA GLN A 501 -18.26 4.27 -22.48
C GLN A 501 -17.80 4.21 -21.02
N ALA A 502 -16.84 5.05 -20.61
CA ALA A 502 -16.42 5.15 -19.23
C ALA A 502 -17.57 5.63 -18.34
N ARG A 503 -17.66 4.99 -17.16
CA ARG A 503 -18.60 5.29 -16.10
C ARG A 503 -17.85 5.83 -14.89
N VAL A 504 -18.38 6.88 -14.28
CA VAL A 504 -17.90 7.42 -13.01
C VAL A 504 -18.99 7.25 -11.98
N TRP A 505 -18.65 6.53 -10.92
CA TRP A 505 -19.52 6.22 -9.82
C TRP A 505 -18.98 6.79 -8.52
N GLU A 506 -19.88 7.15 -7.62
CA GLU A 506 -19.56 7.63 -6.28
C GLU A 506 -20.13 6.67 -5.24
N TRP A 507 -19.27 6.22 -4.32
CA TRP A 507 -19.65 5.41 -3.18
C TRP A 507 -20.10 6.28 -2.01
N LYS A 508 -21.34 6.12 -1.55
CA LYS A 508 -21.92 6.83 -0.39
C LYS A 508 -22.05 5.99 0.87
N GLY A 509 -21.40 4.82 0.92
CA GLY A 509 -21.38 3.93 2.10
C GLY A 509 -22.39 2.79 2.07
N ASP A 510 -23.53 3.00 1.42
CA ASP A 510 -24.61 2.01 1.23
C ASP A 510 -25.07 1.89 -0.23
N LEU A 511 -24.73 2.87 -1.06
CA LEU A 511 -25.19 3.04 -2.42
C LEU A 511 -24.04 3.48 -3.35
N VAL A 512 -24.09 2.99 -4.59
CA VAL A 512 -23.26 3.44 -5.71
C VAL A 512 -24.09 4.37 -6.60
N LEU A 513 -23.77 5.66 -6.59
CA LEU A 513 -24.39 6.67 -7.45
C LEU A 513 -23.68 6.76 -8.79
N ASP A 514 -24.42 6.84 -9.90
CA ASP A 514 -23.83 7.08 -11.22
C ASP A 514 -23.82 8.58 -11.51
N ILE A 515 -22.63 9.18 -11.46
CA ILE A 515 -22.39 10.61 -11.72
C ILE A 515 -21.73 10.84 -13.09
N SER A 516 -21.76 9.83 -13.97
CA SER A 516 -21.08 9.88 -15.28
C SER A 516 -21.55 11.08 -16.11
N GLN A 517 -22.85 11.40 -16.07
CA GLN A 517 -23.41 12.53 -16.82
C GLN A 517 -22.99 13.87 -16.23
N ASP A 518 -22.90 13.98 -14.90
CA ASP A 518 -22.44 15.20 -14.24
C ASP A 518 -20.97 15.50 -14.61
N ILE A 519 -20.12 14.47 -14.64
CA ILE A 519 -18.72 14.59 -15.07
C ILE A 519 -18.61 14.95 -16.55
N ARG A 520 -19.47 14.40 -17.42
CA ARG A 520 -19.51 14.76 -18.85
C ARG A 520 -19.99 16.19 -19.07
N ALA A 521 -21.04 16.61 -18.36
CA ALA A 521 -21.55 17.98 -18.41
C ALA A 521 -20.47 18.97 -17.94
N LEU A 522 -19.71 18.61 -16.92
CA LEU A 522 -18.55 19.38 -16.48
C LEU A 522 -17.49 19.46 -17.58
N SER A 523 -17.07 18.33 -18.19
CA SER A 523 -16.12 18.30 -19.32
C SER A 523 -16.57 19.18 -20.49
N TYR A 524 -17.86 19.15 -20.83
CA TYR A 524 -18.41 19.99 -21.88
C TYR A 524 -18.38 21.47 -21.51
N ARG A 525 -18.81 21.85 -20.29
CA ARG A 525 -18.72 23.23 -19.80
C ARG A 525 -17.29 23.74 -19.85
N ILE A 526 -16.34 22.92 -19.42
CA ILE A 526 -14.90 23.21 -19.47
C ILE A 526 -14.46 23.49 -20.91
N SER A 527 -14.73 22.56 -21.82
CA SER A 527 -14.33 22.68 -23.22
C SER A 527 -15.00 23.90 -23.88
N SER A 528 -16.26 24.18 -23.51
CA SER A 528 -16.99 25.35 -23.99
C SER A 528 -16.43 26.66 -23.45
N MET A 529 -15.98 26.70 -22.18
CA MET A 529 -15.31 27.86 -21.63
C MET A 529 -13.98 28.08 -22.37
N GLN A 530 -13.15 27.04 -22.49
CA GLN A 530 -11.89 27.11 -23.24
C GLN A 530 -12.08 27.57 -24.69
N ASN A 531 -13.07 27.01 -25.41
CA ASN A 531 -13.39 27.42 -26.76
C ASN A 531 -13.93 28.86 -26.82
N ASN A 532 -14.83 29.25 -25.92
CA ASN A 532 -15.35 30.62 -25.85
C ASN A 532 -14.25 31.64 -25.53
N TYR A 533 -13.26 31.28 -24.72
CA TYR A 533 -12.06 32.09 -24.48
C TYR A 533 -11.16 32.17 -25.72
N SER A 534 -11.10 31.11 -26.55
CA SER A 534 -10.29 31.10 -27.78
C SER A 534 -10.95 31.77 -29.00
N VAL A 535 -12.29 31.84 -29.05
CA VAL A 535 -13.04 32.33 -30.22
C VAL A 535 -13.51 33.78 -30.05
N ARG A 536 -13.64 34.29 -28.81
CA ARG A 536 -13.84 35.73 -28.60
C ARG A 536 -12.51 36.46 -28.78
N ARG A 537 -12.51 37.59 -29.50
CA ARG A 537 -11.39 38.57 -29.53
C ARG A 537 -10.69 38.56 -28.17
N LEU A 538 -9.37 38.35 -28.13
CA LEU A 538 -8.54 38.20 -26.94
C LEU A 538 -8.95 39.20 -25.84
N LEU A 539 -9.90 38.79 -24.99
CA LEU A 539 -10.33 39.53 -23.82
C LEU A 539 -9.27 39.26 -22.76
N LEU A 540 -8.77 40.32 -22.14
CA LEU A 540 -7.81 40.18 -21.07
C LEU A 540 -8.43 39.41 -19.91
N PRO A 541 -7.67 38.49 -19.28
CA PRO A 541 -8.24 37.61 -18.28
C PRO A 541 -8.63 38.37 -17.02
N THR A 542 -9.79 38.01 -16.49
CA THR A 542 -10.31 38.48 -15.20
C THR A 542 -10.65 37.28 -14.35
N TRP A 543 -10.07 37.20 -13.16
CA TRP A 543 -10.35 36.18 -12.15
C TRP A 543 -10.98 36.83 -10.93
N SER A 544 -12.10 36.26 -10.48
CA SER A 544 -12.68 36.56 -9.18
C SER A 544 -12.63 35.31 -8.31
N PHE A 545 -12.23 35.49 -7.07
CA PHE A 545 -11.93 34.42 -6.13
C PHE A 545 -13.01 34.40 -5.06
N PHE A 546 -13.88 33.39 -5.14
CA PHE A 546 -14.92 33.13 -4.14
C PHE A 546 -14.67 31.75 -3.53
N ARG A 547 -15.38 31.41 -2.44
CA ARG A 547 -15.18 30.15 -1.69
C ARG A 547 -15.56 28.88 -2.46
N GLU A 548 -16.08 28.99 -3.69
CA GLU A 548 -16.50 27.82 -4.47
C GLU A 548 -15.40 27.30 -5.42
N PRO A 549 -15.06 26.00 -5.34
CA PRO A 549 -14.03 25.39 -6.16
C PRO A 549 -14.59 24.99 -7.53
N LEU A 550 -14.27 25.74 -8.57
CA LEU A 550 -14.21 25.16 -9.92
C LEU A 550 -12.85 24.45 -10.04
N PRO A 551 -12.75 23.26 -10.65
CA PRO A 551 -11.48 22.57 -10.91
C PRO A 551 -10.57 23.31 -11.93
N TRP A 552 -10.91 24.56 -12.25
CA TRP A 552 -10.16 25.51 -13.10
C TRP A 552 -9.70 26.73 -12.29
N SER A 553 -9.64 26.62 -10.96
CA SER A 553 -9.03 27.65 -10.12
C SER A 553 -7.51 27.52 -10.13
N TRP A 554 -6.84 28.59 -9.73
CA TRP A 554 -5.39 28.64 -9.64
C TRP A 554 -4.83 27.45 -8.85
N THR A 555 -3.72 26.87 -9.32
CA THR A 555 -3.03 25.77 -8.64
C THR A 555 -2.17 26.32 -7.51
N LEU A 556 -2.31 25.78 -6.31
CA LEU A 556 -1.53 26.19 -5.15
C LEU A 556 -0.18 25.45 -5.13
N SER A 557 0.88 26.17 -4.77
CA SER A 557 2.15 25.55 -4.38
C SER A 557 1.99 24.67 -3.12
N PRO A 558 2.92 23.72 -2.86
CA PRO A 558 2.95 22.96 -1.61
C PRO A 558 3.02 23.82 -0.34
N ASP A 559 3.53 25.06 -0.48
CA ASP A 559 3.65 26.04 0.60
C ASP A 559 2.37 26.88 0.80
N CYS A 560 1.27 26.57 0.10
CA CYS A 560 -0.03 27.23 0.21
C CYS A 560 -1.16 26.22 0.46
N ARG A 561 -2.07 26.53 1.39
CA ARG A 561 -3.32 25.76 1.56
C ARG A 561 -4.53 26.66 1.79
N ALA A 562 -5.71 26.18 1.43
CA ALA A 562 -6.96 26.86 1.77
C ALA A 562 -7.21 26.92 3.28
N ASP A 563 -7.58 28.10 3.79
CA ASP A 563 -8.00 28.26 5.19
C ASP A 563 -9.46 27.81 5.34
N LYS A 564 -9.66 26.64 5.94
CA LYS A 564 -10.99 26.05 6.17
C LYS A 564 -11.76 26.75 7.30
N SER A 565 -11.09 27.59 8.10
CA SER A 565 -11.70 28.26 9.26
C SER A 565 -12.50 29.50 8.89
N ASP A 566 -12.16 30.16 7.77
CA ASP A 566 -12.93 31.30 7.26
C ASP A 566 -14.20 30.83 6.54
N ARG A 567 -15.35 31.42 6.91
CA ARG A 567 -16.67 31.12 6.36
C ARG A 567 -17.24 32.21 5.45
N SER A 568 -16.54 33.33 5.29
CA SER A 568 -16.97 34.41 4.39
C SER A 568 -16.95 33.93 2.93
N ASN A 569 -17.93 34.38 2.14
CA ASN A 569 -18.01 34.08 0.71
C ASN A 569 -17.41 35.21 -0.15
N GLU A 570 -16.68 36.13 0.47
CA GLU A 570 -16.24 37.40 -0.12
C GLU A 570 -14.87 37.34 -0.81
N ALA A 571 -14.04 36.33 -0.51
CA ALA A 571 -12.70 36.13 -1.05
C ALA A 571 -12.19 34.71 -0.81
N LEU A 572 -11.14 34.29 -1.52
CA LEU A 572 -10.44 33.02 -1.26
C LEU A 572 -9.43 33.19 -0.11
N ALA A 573 -9.72 32.57 1.04
CA ALA A 573 -8.86 32.57 2.21
C ALA A 573 -7.77 31.48 2.13
N LEU A 574 -6.51 31.86 2.29
CA LEU A 574 -5.34 31.00 2.14
C LEU A 574 -4.38 31.16 3.31
N VAL A 575 -3.62 30.10 3.59
CA VAL A 575 -2.55 30.06 4.58
C VAL A 575 -1.25 29.72 3.86
N SER A 576 -0.28 30.62 3.95
CA SER A 576 1.11 30.38 3.56
C SER A 576 1.85 29.62 4.67
N LEU A 577 2.59 28.57 4.29
CA LEU A 577 3.23 27.59 5.19
C LEU A 577 4.76 27.57 5.09
N GLY A 578 5.37 28.20 4.08
CA GLY A 578 6.78 27.99 3.73
C GLY A 578 7.48 29.22 3.14
N GLN A 579 8.53 28.97 2.35
CA GLN A 579 9.44 30.00 1.82
C GLN A 579 9.08 30.46 0.40
N ASP A 580 8.29 29.70 -0.36
CA ASP A 580 7.86 30.07 -1.72
C ASP A 580 6.35 29.83 -1.95
N PRO A 581 5.46 30.53 -1.22
CA PRO A 581 4.02 30.36 -1.36
C PRO A 581 3.51 31.06 -2.63
N TYR A 582 3.32 30.30 -3.70
CA TYR A 582 2.76 30.82 -4.97
C TYR A 582 1.44 30.17 -5.38
N LEU A 583 0.76 30.84 -6.32
CA LEU A 583 -0.42 30.37 -7.04
C LEU A 583 -0.13 30.43 -8.55
N LEU A 584 -0.55 29.42 -9.32
CA LEU A 584 -0.47 29.39 -10.79
C LEU A 584 -1.86 29.54 -11.40
N SER A 585 -2.04 30.46 -12.34
CA SER A 585 -3.28 30.58 -13.10
C SER A 585 -3.53 29.31 -13.94
N PRO A 586 -4.77 29.06 -14.38
CA PRO A 586 -5.01 28.18 -15.51
C PRO A 586 -4.22 28.64 -16.75
N GLU A 587 -4.02 27.74 -17.71
CA GLU A 587 -3.48 28.15 -19.01
C GLU A 587 -4.43 29.15 -19.67
N VAL A 588 -3.87 30.26 -20.12
CA VAL A 588 -4.54 31.35 -20.83
C VAL A 588 -3.75 31.67 -22.09
N ARG A 589 -4.38 32.31 -23.07
CA ARG A 589 -3.69 32.81 -24.26
C ARG A 589 -4.14 34.23 -24.52
N PHE A 590 -3.28 35.19 -24.24
CA PHE A 590 -3.51 36.58 -24.60
C PHE A 590 -2.20 37.28 -24.96
N HIS A 591 -2.28 38.30 -25.81
CA HIS A 591 -1.11 39.07 -26.21
C HIS A 591 -0.71 40.01 -25.08
N ALA A 592 0.55 39.95 -24.65
CA ALA A 592 1.05 40.81 -23.58
C ALA A 592 0.90 42.32 -23.90
N PRO A 593 1.15 42.80 -25.14
CA PRO A 593 0.92 44.20 -25.51
C PRO A 593 -0.55 44.66 -25.43
N GLY A 594 -1.49 43.72 -25.36
CA GLY A 594 -2.91 44.01 -25.17
C GLY A 594 -3.25 44.45 -23.74
N ALA A 595 -2.43 44.07 -22.74
CA ALA A 595 -2.64 44.40 -21.33
C ALA A 595 -1.69 45.51 -20.89
N ALA A 596 -2.25 46.65 -20.48
CA ALA A 596 -1.49 47.79 -20.00
C ALA A 596 -1.25 47.74 -18.48
N ALA A 597 -2.21 47.19 -17.73
CA ALA A 597 -2.11 47.09 -16.28
C ALA A 597 -2.78 45.82 -15.76
N VAL A 598 -2.48 45.47 -14.50
CA VAL A 598 -3.23 44.45 -13.75
C VAL A 598 -3.61 44.99 -12.38
N LEU A 599 -4.85 44.72 -11.97
CA LEU A 599 -5.37 44.99 -10.63
C LEU A 599 -5.41 43.71 -9.83
N ILE A 600 -4.89 43.76 -8.61
CA ILE A 600 -4.88 42.64 -7.67
C ILE A 600 -5.52 43.11 -6.37
N GLU A 601 -6.65 42.52 -5.98
CA GLU A 601 -7.31 42.79 -4.70
C GLU A 601 -6.88 41.75 -3.66
N LEU A 602 -6.07 42.17 -2.70
CA LEU A 602 -5.43 41.31 -1.71
C LEU A 602 -5.59 41.90 -0.30
N LYS A 603 -5.88 41.04 0.67
CA LYS A 603 -5.84 41.33 2.11
C LYS A 603 -4.83 40.40 2.76
N VAL A 604 -3.99 40.93 3.65
CA VAL A 604 -3.00 40.15 4.40
C VAL A 604 -3.24 40.37 5.89
N ALA A 605 -3.16 39.30 6.68
CA ALA A 605 -3.42 39.39 8.12
C ALA A 605 -2.48 40.38 8.82
N PRO A 606 -2.96 41.10 9.87
CA PRO A 606 -2.17 42.09 10.60
C PRO A 606 -0.86 41.51 11.15
N ARG A 607 0.18 42.35 11.22
CA ARG A 607 1.52 41.93 11.65
C ARG A 607 2.13 42.90 12.65
N ASP A 608 2.73 42.36 13.72
CA ASP A 608 3.32 43.16 14.82
C ASP A 608 4.86 43.08 14.93
N TYR A 609 5.55 42.28 14.10
CA TYR A 609 6.91 41.83 14.44
C TYR A 609 8.01 41.93 13.35
N LEU A 610 7.76 42.50 12.17
CA LEU A 610 8.77 42.70 11.11
C LEU A 610 8.58 44.06 10.41
N PRO A 611 9.66 44.69 9.88
CA PRO A 611 9.58 46.03 9.32
C PRO A 611 8.78 46.08 7.99
N PRO A 612 8.10 47.22 7.69
CA PRO A 612 7.13 47.34 6.58
C PRO A 612 7.72 47.19 5.17
N ASP A 613 9.04 47.28 5.04
CA ASP A 613 9.81 47.18 3.78
C ASP A 613 10.06 45.74 3.32
N GLN A 614 9.65 44.73 4.10
CA GLN A 614 9.86 43.31 3.77
C GLN A 614 8.60 42.57 3.29
N ALA A 615 7.48 43.28 3.12
CA ALA A 615 6.25 42.70 2.58
C ALA A 615 6.13 43.03 1.09
N GLU A 616 6.60 42.12 0.24
CA GLU A 616 6.46 42.21 -1.21
C GLU A 616 5.68 41.01 -1.74
N ALA A 617 4.90 41.27 -2.80
CA ALA A 617 4.32 40.24 -3.65
C ALA A 617 4.98 40.28 -5.03
N VAL A 618 4.94 39.16 -5.74
CA VAL A 618 5.56 39.01 -7.06
C VAL A 618 4.54 38.48 -8.05
N LEU A 619 4.43 39.15 -9.20
CA LEU A 619 3.70 38.65 -10.36
C LEU A 619 4.69 38.18 -11.41
N MET A 620 4.59 36.93 -11.85
CA MET A 620 5.40 36.33 -12.92
C MET A 620 4.52 35.81 -14.04
N TRP A 621 5.09 35.61 -15.22
CA TRP A 621 4.38 35.01 -16.35
C TRP A 621 5.28 34.11 -17.21
N SER A 622 4.65 33.17 -17.91
CA SER A 622 5.26 32.32 -18.93
C SER A 622 4.65 32.61 -20.30
N THR A 623 5.36 32.24 -21.36
CA THR A 623 4.94 32.43 -22.75
C THR A 623 4.81 31.08 -23.45
N GLU A 624 4.21 31.06 -24.64
CA GLU A 624 4.18 29.83 -25.46
C GLU A 624 5.58 29.35 -25.89
N GLU A 625 6.54 30.28 -26.04
CA GLU A 625 7.92 29.95 -26.42
C GLU A 625 8.80 29.48 -25.24
N ASP A 626 8.51 29.92 -24.01
CA ASP A 626 9.22 29.48 -22.81
C ASP A 626 8.26 29.41 -21.62
N SER A 627 7.98 28.16 -21.21
CA SER A 627 7.08 27.82 -20.12
C SER A 627 7.66 28.07 -18.72
N GLY A 628 8.93 28.48 -18.61
CA GLY A 628 9.58 28.72 -17.31
C GLY A 628 9.29 30.12 -16.73
N PHE A 629 9.04 30.19 -15.42
CA PHE A 629 8.99 31.44 -14.66
C PHE A 629 10.42 31.87 -14.30
N ARG A 630 10.92 32.96 -14.90
CA ARG A 630 12.33 33.41 -14.78
C ARG A 630 12.42 34.90 -14.44
N THR A 631 13.54 35.31 -13.87
CA THR A 631 13.81 36.65 -13.31
C THR A 631 13.68 37.87 -14.25
N PRO A 632 13.73 37.80 -15.60
CA PRO A 632 13.32 38.96 -16.39
C PRO A 632 11.79 39.11 -16.51
N ARG A 633 10.99 38.05 -16.26
CA ARG A 633 9.52 38.03 -16.38
C ARG A 633 8.84 38.04 -15.01
N GLU A 634 9.18 39.04 -14.21
CA GLU A 634 8.57 39.29 -12.90
C GLU A 634 8.34 40.78 -12.66
N ILE A 635 7.33 41.12 -11.87
CA ILE A 635 7.07 42.45 -11.31
C ILE A 635 6.89 42.27 -9.80
N ARG A 636 7.76 42.93 -9.03
CA ARG A 636 7.67 42.97 -7.56
C ARG A 636 6.94 44.23 -7.14
N PHE A 637 6.08 44.11 -6.13
CA PHE A 637 5.33 45.25 -5.62
C PHE A 637 5.13 45.15 -4.10
N PRO A 638 5.17 46.29 -3.39
CA PRO A 638 4.96 46.31 -1.94
C PRO A 638 3.49 46.04 -1.59
N ILE A 639 3.26 45.31 -0.50
CA ILE A 639 1.92 44.98 0.03
C ILE A 639 1.75 45.47 1.47
N GLN A 640 0.50 45.67 1.88
CA GLN A 640 0.11 46.17 3.21
C GLN A 640 -0.52 45.02 4.00
N ALA A 641 -0.01 44.78 5.20
CA ALA A 641 -0.45 43.71 6.11
C ALA A 641 -1.14 44.32 7.34
N ASP A 642 -2.20 45.07 7.10
CA ASP A 642 -3.01 45.76 8.12
C ASP A 642 -4.35 45.05 8.40
N GLY A 643 -4.62 43.93 7.74
CA GLY A 643 -5.87 43.20 7.86
C GLY A 643 -7.03 43.75 7.01
N GLU A 644 -6.78 44.73 6.13
CA GLU A 644 -7.78 45.30 5.22
C GLU A 644 -7.53 44.89 3.76
N PHE A 645 -8.55 45.03 2.91
CA PHE A 645 -8.38 44.79 1.47
C PHE A 645 -7.77 46.00 0.78
N HIS A 646 -6.67 45.75 0.07
CA HIS A 646 -6.00 46.74 -0.77
C HIS A 646 -6.07 46.33 -2.25
N THR A 647 -6.19 47.32 -3.12
CA THR A 647 -6.13 47.13 -4.59
C THR A 647 -4.77 47.57 -5.11
N TYR A 648 -3.96 46.61 -5.53
CA TYR A 648 -2.64 46.84 -6.11
C TYR A 648 -2.77 46.95 -7.62
N ARG A 649 -2.36 48.10 -8.16
CA ARG A 649 -2.32 48.34 -9.60
C ARG A 649 -0.87 48.27 -10.09
N LEU A 650 -0.58 47.31 -10.96
CA LEU A 650 0.74 47.16 -11.55
C LEU A 650 0.72 47.62 -12.99
N ASP A 651 1.66 48.50 -13.36
CA ASP A 651 1.87 48.94 -14.73
C ASP A 651 2.74 47.91 -15.47
N LEU A 652 2.12 47.19 -16.40
CA LEU A 652 2.77 46.12 -17.14
C LEU A 652 3.63 46.67 -18.29
N GLU A 653 3.27 47.82 -18.87
CA GLU A 653 4.01 48.41 -19.98
C GLU A 653 5.39 48.92 -19.56
N SER A 654 5.55 49.23 -18.27
CA SER A 654 6.84 49.62 -17.69
C SER A 654 7.88 48.50 -17.72
N ASN A 655 7.46 47.23 -17.85
CA ASN A 655 8.35 46.08 -17.88
C ASN A 655 8.70 45.66 -19.32
N ILE A 656 9.97 45.83 -19.71
CA ILE A 656 10.45 45.51 -21.07
C ILE A 656 10.22 44.03 -21.44
N ALA A 657 10.31 43.11 -20.48
CA ALA A 657 10.08 41.69 -20.75
C ALA A 657 8.59 41.40 -21.00
N TRP A 658 7.68 42.16 -20.38
CA TRP A 658 6.24 42.05 -20.64
C TRP A 658 5.93 42.52 -22.05
N VAL A 659 6.40 43.71 -22.42
CA VAL A 659 6.19 44.31 -23.75
C VAL A 659 6.76 43.45 -24.88
N ARG A 660 7.87 42.73 -24.63
CA ARG A 660 8.49 41.80 -25.59
C ARG A 660 7.87 40.41 -25.61
N SER A 661 6.98 40.08 -24.67
CA SER A 661 6.29 38.80 -24.67
C SER A 661 5.19 38.81 -25.73
N ASP A 662 5.15 37.82 -26.61
CA ASP A 662 4.08 37.72 -27.61
C ASP A 662 2.80 37.15 -26.98
N LEU A 663 2.68 35.82 -26.91
CA LEU A 663 1.56 35.13 -26.26
C LEU A 663 1.91 34.71 -24.84
N VAL A 664 1.20 35.28 -23.87
CA VAL A 664 1.25 34.84 -22.46
C VAL A 664 0.45 33.54 -22.34
N ARG A 665 1.09 32.52 -21.77
CA ARG A 665 0.52 31.18 -21.56
C ARG A 665 -0.04 31.00 -20.15
N GLN A 666 0.62 31.55 -19.15
CA GLN A 666 0.23 31.36 -17.75
C GLN A 666 0.82 32.48 -16.87
N VAL A 667 0.16 32.75 -15.75
CA VAL A 667 0.58 33.75 -14.76
C VAL A 667 0.82 33.05 -13.42
N ARG A 668 1.87 33.46 -12.71
CA ARG A 668 2.19 33.03 -11.35
C ARG A 668 2.11 34.25 -10.41
N LEU A 669 1.43 34.10 -9.29
CA LEU A 669 1.32 35.13 -8.25
C LEU A 669 1.88 34.58 -6.95
N ASP A 670 2.84 35.31 -6.40
CA ASP A 670 3.47 35.05 -5.11
C ASP A 670 2.93 36.15 -4.19
N PRO A 671 1.78 35.96 -3.52
CA PRO A 671 1.05 37.03 -2.84
C PRO A 671 1.72 37.49 -1.55
N VAL A 672 2.61 36.69 -0.98
CA VAL A 672 3.39 36.97 0.24
C VAL A 672 4.71 36.21 0.16
N SER A 673 5.75 36.67 0.85
CA SER A 673 7.07 35.99 0.91
C SER A 673 7.33 35.31 2.27
N PHE A 674 6.29 35.14 3.10
CA PHE A 674 6.40 34.66 4.47
C PHE A 674 5.15 33.90 4.94
N PRO A 675 5.23 33.11 6.03
CA PRO A 675 4.07 32.44 6.61
C PRO A 675 3.07 33.44 7.20
N THR A 676 1.86 33.46 6.65
CA THR A 676 0.74 34.29 7.12
C THR A 676 -0.58 33.81 6.52
N ARG A 677 -1.69 34.39 6.97
CA ARG A 677 -2.99 34.28 6.31
C ARG A 677 -3.19 35.44 5.36
N PHE A 678 -3.76 35.15 4.20
CA PHE A 678 -4.09 36.16 3.21
C PHE A 678 -5.38 35.78 2.46
N TRP A 679 -6.00 36.78 1.85
CA TRP A 679 -7.24 36.63 1.10
C TRP A 679 -7.09 37.28 -0.25
N LEU A 680 -7.37 36.52 -1.30
CA LEU A 680 -7.36 37.01 -2.67
C LEU A 680 -8.81 37.15 -3.13
N ARG A 681 -9.17 38.32 -3.65
CA ARG A 681 -10.54 38.62 -4.11
C ARG A 681 -10.63 38.68 -5.62
N ARG A 682 -9.71 39.38 -6.29
CA ARG A 682 -9.69 39.52 -7.75
C ARG A 682 -8.28 39.70 -8.31
N VAL A 683 -8.10 39.25 -9.55
CA VAL A 683 -6.95 39.58 -10.42
C VAL A 683 -7.52 39.95 -11.79
N VAL A 684 -7.29 41.18 -12.26
CA VAL A 684 -7.95 41.75 -13.45
C VAL A 684 -6.91 42.38 -14.36
N PHE A 685 -6.71 41.85 -15.56
CA PHE A 685 -5.87 42.49 -16.58
C PHE A 685 -6.69 43.53 -17.35
N LEU A 686 -6.12 44.72 -17.52
CA LEU A 686 -6.76 45.89 -18.10
C LEU A 686 -6.08 46.29 -19.41
N SER A 687 -6.89 46.65 -20.40
CA SER A 687 -6.42 47.21 -21.67
C SER A 687 -5.99 48.66 -21.49
N LYS A 688 -5.35 49.26 -22.51
CA LYS A 688 -4.96 50.68 -22.48
C LYS A 688 -6.12 51.63 -22.22
N ASP A 689 -7.30 51.32 -22.74
CA ASP A 689 -8.48 52.17 -22.58
C ASP A 689 -9.11 52.02 -21.19
N GLU A 690 -9.09 50.82 -20.61
CA GLU A 690 -9.52 50.55 -19.23
C GLU A 690 -8.49 51.03 -18.20
N ALA A 691 -7.23 51.19 -18.61
CA ALA A 691 -6.13 51.63 -17.77
C ALA A 691 -6.06 53.15 -17.56
N LYS A 692 -6.83 53.98 -18.28
CA LYS A 692 -6.82 55.44 -18.08
C LYS A 692 -7.44 55.81 -16.72
N PRO A 693 -6.82 56.69 -15.91
CA PRO A 693 -7.46 57.18 -14.70
C PRO A 693 -8.71 57.97 -15.08
N VAL A 694 -9.86 57.64 -14.49
CA VAL A 694 -11.07 58.46 -14.60
C VAL A 694 -10.73 59.83 -14.02
N ALA A 695 -10.69 60.85 -14.87
CA ALA A 695 -10.46 62.22 -14.42
C ALA A 695 -11.53 62.58 -13.38
N LYS A 696 -11.11 63.01 -12.19
CA LYS A 696 -11.99 63.67 -11.21
C LYS A 696 -12.68 64.83 -11.92
N LYS A 697 -14.00 64.75 -12.09
CA LYS A 697 -14.83 65.96 -12.26
C LYS A 697 -14.82 66.68 -10.92
N GLU A 698 -13.98 67.70 -10.82
CA GLU A 698 -14.05 68.70 -9.75
C GLU A 698 -15.36 69.50 -9.89
N ALA A 699 -15.89 69.88 -8.73
CA ALA A 699 -17.15 70.57 -8.51
C ALA A 699 -17.10 72.05 -8.91
N GLY A 700 -18.25 72.59 -9.34
CA GLY A 700 -18.50 74.03 -9.42
C GLY A 700 -19.69 74.37 -10.32
N GLU A 701 -20.60 75.21 -9.81
CA GLU A 701 -21.81 75.81 -10.41
C GLU A 701 -23.08 74.93 -10.43
N GLU A 702 -24.25 75.34 -9.91
CA GLU A 702 -24.69 76.44 -9.03
C GLU A 702 -26.17 76.11 -8.66
N GLU A 703 -26.68 76.72 -7.59
CA GLU A 703 -28.04 76.58 -7.06
C GLU A 703 -29.20 76.67 -8.07
N LYS A 704 -30.22 75.83 -7.85
CA LYS A 704 -31.58 76.30 -7.57
C LYS A 704 -32.39 75.30 -6.76
#